data_AF-A0A8J2F3P7-F1
#
_entry.id   AF-A0A8J2F3P7-F1
#
_cell.length_a   1.000
_cell.length_b   1.000
_cell.length_c   1.000
_cell.angle_alpha   90.00
_cell.angle_beta   90.00
_cell.angle_gamma   90.00
#
_symmetry.space_group_name_H-M   'P 1'
#
loop_
_entity.id
_entity.type
_entity.pdbx_description
1 polymer ?
#
loop_
_entity_poly.entity_id
_entity_poly.type
_entity_poly.pdbx_seq_one_letter_code
_entity_poly.pdbx_strand_id
1 'polypeptide(L)'
;MSALGATPAAFLLLLWSSSKVSVVRADLPVHCIRPQVAGNWKFHLGPASKTRSTCGHATPDVDSKQPDLTKFFKDSETKTLDIKLENPLVARVGADKTGKWTMIYDEGISVQSKDYEFFTFSHFEKPTKPSVHGKKYFRSFCGRSEVGWYRETATGLFGCFKAEKANAAQQNLAFYHLSLLEEKKRAMRNSRNYKSATAKSKKATTGFLAAKKQTAEEDQVQTVRFEDDFRAEKVDHSEVVSSINAQQTTWTATKYSDEFLQQKMRQLQKRGRNKPTSEQHQASVSATATPSTKLAKAKGKSVAATLQKDQGPEQEDASQKILEDLPSNHSWDNVDGENYLEPILDQADCGSCYAVSSVHMLSARYRVQQKNAKLPGFSINFPLYCSDLNQGCQGGYPSLVSMWSKHVGLIPKECAGPYFTSDTITCKRMFEENSLLDVTPKNTASSSTALDTNTLRKASHRRAPSVLQLMSTKKNSKAGSTRRRSDSERKNSKFSQCVKKAEESHQVAKVHHWNYIGGYYGNCNVVGMMQDLYKFGPLAVALEPGMDFMYYRSGVYKSQPIKTDQPWVKVDHAVLLIGWGEEPASKETALAKKPARPQPFWTIQNSWGSSWGENGNIRIARGENESGVEFQAVAAYLEEGKAQPVLDYVFDSILNDEL
;
A
#
# COMPACT_ATOMS: atom_id res chain seq x y z
N MET A 1 47.89 60.20 -18.37
CA MET A 1 47.08 60.96 -17.39
C MET A 1 45.61 60.78 -17.75
N SER A 2 44.75 60.62 -16.74
CA SER A 2 43.27 60.64 -16.76
C SER A 2 42.58 59.40 -17.38
N ALA A 3 42.10 58.39 -16.65
CA ALA A 3 41.12 58.27 -15.55
C ALA A 3 39.66 58.03 -16.02
N LEU A 4 38.98 57.12 -15.29
CA LEU A 4 37.56 56.67 -15.32
C LEU A 4 37.32 55.46 -16.25
N GLY A 5 36.93 54.27 -15.80
CA GLY A 5 36.29 53.83 -14.57
C GLY A 5 35.01 53.06 -14.93
N ALA A 6 35.10 51.76 -15.23
CA ALA A 6 33.93 50.90 -15.42
C ALA A 6 34.22 49.46 -14.95
N THR A 7 33.54 49.04 -13.89
CA THR A 7 33.53 47.69 -13.33
C THR A 7 32.75 46.71 -14.22
N PRO A 8 33.16 45.43 -14.37
CA PRO A 8 32.47 44.46 -15.22
C PRO A 8 31.31 43.78 -14.47
N ALA A 9 30.11 43.79 -15.06
CA ALA A 9 28.99 42.99 -14.62
C ALA A 9 29.26 41.50 -14.90
N ALA A 10 29.39 40.72 -13.83
CA ALA A 10 29.51 39.27 -13.91
C ALA A 10 28.19 38.64 -14.37
N PHE A 11 28.19 38.03 -15.56
CA PHE A 11 27.12 37.15 -16.03
C PHE A 11 27.18 35.84 -15.23
N LEU A 12 26.33 35.72 -14.21
CA LEU A 12 26.00 34.45 -13.57
C LEU A 12 25.06 33.67 -14.52
N LEU A 13 25.64 32.78 -15.33
CA LEU A 13 24.90 31.73 -16.02
C LEU A 13 24.35 30.75 -14.97
N LEU A 14 23.14 31.01 -14.49
CA LEU A 14 22.32 30.03 -13.79
C LEU A 14 21.99 28.90 -14.76
N LEU A 15 22.76 27.80 -14.67
CA LEU A 15 22.38 26.50 -15.20
C LEU A 15 21.10 26.05 -14.45
N TRP A 16 19.94 26.43 -14.98
CA TRP A 16 18.69 25.75 -14.66
C TRP A 16 18.80 24.32 -15.20
N SER A 17 19.33 23.40 -14.38
CA SER A 17 19.04 21.99 -14.56
C SER A 17 17.54 21.83 -14.31
N SER A 18 16.76 21.90 -15.39
CA SER A 18 15.38 21.45 -15.39
C SER A 18 15.39 19.94 -15.19
N SER A 19 15.55 19.52 -13.93
CA SER A 19 15.21 18.18 -13.50
C SER A 19 13.73 18.02 -13.79
N LYS A 20 13.43 17.46 -14.97
CA LYS A 20 12.09 17.01 -15.32
C LYS A 20 11.69 16.04 -14.20
N VAL A 21 10.86 16.52 -13.29
CA VAL A 21 10.25 15.68 -12.27
C VAL A 21 9.34 14.72 -13.03
N SER A 22 9.85 13.55 -13.34
CA SER A 22 9.06 12.44 -13.87
C SER A 22 7.91 12.22 -12.90
N VAL A 23 6.69 12.33 -13.40
CA VAL A 23 5.47 12.08 -12.62
C VAL A 23 5.43 10.59 -12.34
N VAL A 24 5.98 10.18 -11.19
CA VAL A 24 5.83 8.83 -10.65
C VAL A 24 4.36 8.65 -10.29
N ARG A 25 3.72 7.68 -10.93
CA ARG A 25 2.36 7.22 -10.60
C ARG A 25 2.51 6.13 -9.55
N ALA A 26 1.68 6.17 -8.53
CA ALA A 26 1.47 5.04 -7.63
C ALA A 26 0.00 4.65 -7.71
N ASP A 27 -0.26 3.35 -7.56
CA ASP A 27 -1.58 2.72 -7.63
C ASP A 27 -2.28 2.86 -9.00
N LEU A 28 -3.15 1.91 -9.33
CA LEU A 28 -3.94 2.02 -10.55
C LEU A 28 -4.88 3.23 -10.42
N PRO A 29 -5.11 4.00 -11.50
CA PRO A 29 -5.96 5.19 -11.46
C PRO A 29 -7.45 4.80 -11.55
N VAL A 30 -7.85 3.86 -10.71
CA VAL A 30 -9.20 3.32 -10.59
C VAL A 30 -9.73 3.63 -9.20
N HIS A 31 -11.04 3.84 -9.09
CA HIS A 31 -11.69 3.96 -7.79
C HIS A 31 -13.15 3.49 -7.91
N CYS A 32 -13.37 2.26 -7.47
CA CYS A 32 -14.64 1.58 -7.45
C CYS A 32 -15.01 1.21 -6.02
N ILE A 33 -16.20 1.60 -5.58
CA ILE A 33 -16.71 1.28 -4.24
C ILE A 33 -17.64 0.07 -4.27
N ARG A 34 -17.75 -0.63 -3.14
CA ARG A 34 -18.51 -1.88 -3.01
C ARG A 34 -19.92 -1.86 -3.61
N PRO A 35 -20.76 -0.83 -3.39
CA PRO A 35 -22.11 -0.78 -3.98
C PRO A 35 -22.11 -0.72 -5.52
N GLN A 36 -21.06 -0.15 -6.13
CA GLN A 36 -20.91 -0.07 -7.58
C GLN A 36 -20.51 -1.42 -8.19
N VAL A 37 -19.80 -2.26 -7.45
CA VAL A 37 -19.32 -3.57 -7.90
C VAL A 37 -20.33 -4.68 -7.67
N ALA A 38 -21.08 -4.65 -6.57
CA ALA A 38 -22.09 -5.67 -6.24
C ALA A 38 -23.12 -5.85 -7.39
N GLY A 39 -23.64 -7.07 -7.56
CA GLY A 39 -24.61 -7.41 -8.60
C GLY A 39 -24.28 -8.69 -9.38
N ASN A 40 -24.94 -8.87 -10.51
CA ASN A 40 -24.77 -10.04 -11.39
C ASN A 40 -23.66 -9.78 -12.42
N TRP A 41 -22.76 -10.74 -12.56
CA TRP A 41 -21.59 -10.71 -13.43
C TRP A 41 -21.49 -11.96 -14.29
N LYS A 42 -20.86 -11.82 -15.46
CA LYS A 42 -20.40 -12.90 -16.32
C LYS A 42 -18.88 -12.94 -16.28
N PHE A 43 -18.33 -14.09 -15.93
CA PHE A 43 -16.89 -14.34 -15.89
C PHE A 43 -16.53 -15.24 -17.07
N HIS A 44 -15.69 -14.75 -17.97
CA HIS A 44 -15.25 -15.47 -19.17
C HIS A 44 -13.83 -15.99 -18.92
N LEU A 45 -13.71 -17.31 -18.77
CA LEU A 45 -12.47 -18.01 -18.46
C LEU A 45 -11.84 -18.48 -19.77
N GLY A 46 -10.56 -18.15 -19.96
CA GLY A 46 -9.70 -18.75 -20.97
C GLY A 46 -9.23 -20.14 -20.53
N PRO A 47 -8.44 -20.83 -21.37
CA PRO A 47 -7.97 -22.18 -21.09
C PRO A 47 -7.10 -22.25 -19.81
N ALA A 48 -7.25 -23.33 -19.06
CA ALA A 48 -6.47 -23.60 -17.86
C ALA A 48 -5.13 -24.28 -18.19
N SER A 49 -4.10 -24.04 -17.38
CA SER A 49 -2.77 -24.61 -17.52
C SER A 49 -2.17 -24.97 -16.16
N LYS A 50 -1.13 -25.82 -16.15
CA LYS A 50 -0.42 -26.19 -14.92
C LYS A 50 0.46 -25.06 -14.37
N THR A 51 0.91 -24.16 -15.23
CA THR A 51 1.84 -23.09 -14.89
C THR A 51 1.08 -21.78 -14.75
N ARG A 52 1.23 -21.11 -13.61
CA ARG A 52 0.65 -19.79 -13.39
C ARG A 52 1.31 -18.76 -14.31
N SER A 53 0.60 -18.31 -15.35
CA SER A 53 1.07 -17.23 -16.20
C SER A 53 0.89 -15.85 -15.54
N THR A 54 1.52 -14.84 -16.13
CA THR A 54 1.34 -13.42 -15.84
C THR A 54 0.01 -12.87 -16.38
N CYS A 55 -0.73 -13.66 -17.16
CA CYS A 55 -1.87 -13.20 -17.96
C CYS A 55 -1.56 -11.96 -18.83
N GLY A 56 -0.29 -11.82 -19.24
CA GLY A 56 0.20 -10.72 -20.06
C GLY A 56 0.57 -9.45 -19.28
N HIS A 57 0.43 -9.45 -17.95
CA HIS A 57 0.81 -8.31 -17.11
C HIS A 57 2.32 -8.30 -16.84
N ALA A 58 3.00 -7.18 -17.07
CA ALA A 58 4.42 -7.04 -16.72
C ALA A 58 4.62 -6.59 -15.25
N THR A 59 3.83 -5.61 -14.85
CA THR A 59 3.45 -5.14 -13.50
C THR A 59 2.05 -4.52 -13.71
N PRO A 60 1.07 -4.60 -12.80
CA PRO A 60 -0.32 -4.28 -13.08
C PRO A 60 -0.41 -2.97 -13.85
N ASP A 61 -0.82 -3.10 -15.10
CA ASP A 61 -0.35 -2.21 -16.13
C ASP A 61 -0.94 -0.81 -16.01
N VAL A 62 -0.16 0.21 -16.37
CA VAL A 62 -0.73 1.52 -16.68
C VAL A 62 -1.61 1.39 -17.92
N ASP A 63 -2.68 2.17 -18.04
CA ASP A 63 -3.69 2.12 -19.13
C ASP A 63 -3.17 1.85 -20.56
N SER A 64 -1.93 2.22 -20.92
CA SER A 64 -1.36 1.93 -22.25
C SER A 64 -0.70 0.56 -22.40
N LYS A 65 -0.69 -0.25 -21.35
CA LYS A 65 0.02 -1.53 -21.29
C LYS A 65 -0.86 -2.69 -20.86
N GLN A 66 -2.16 -2.46 -20.63
CA GLN A 66 -3.09 -3.53 -20.27
C GLN A 66 -3.06 -4.65 -21.32
N PRO A 67 -3.12 -5.93 -20.92
CA PRO A 67 -3.03 -7.03 -21.86
C PRO A 67 -4.16 -7.01 -22.89
N ASP A 68 -3.82 -7.33 -24.14
CA ASP A 68 -4.83 -7.45 -25.20
C ASP A 68 -5.74 -8.65 -24.92
N LEU A 69 -7.00 -8.36 -24.57
CA LEU A 69 -8.04 -9.35 -24.25
C LEU A 69 -8.21 -10.41 -25.35
N THR A 70 -7.99 -10.06 -26.62
CA THR A 70 -8.19 -10.99 -27.75
C THR A 70 -7.16 -12.11 -27.78
N LYS A 71 -6.01 -11.95 -27.10
CA LYS A 71 -4.98 -12.98 -26.99
C LYS A 71 -5.37 -14.13 -26.07
N PHE A 72 -6.22 -13.87 -25.08
CA PHE A 72 -6.59 -14.84 -24.04
C PHE A 72 -7.97 -15.44 -24.22
N PHE A 73 -8.86 -14.75 -24.94
CA PHE A 73 -10.27 -15.11 -25.04
C PHE A 73 -10.68 -15.24 -26.51
N LYS A 74 -10.64 -16.47 -27.03
CA LYS A 74 -11.23 -16.83 -28.34
C LYS A 74 -12.59 -17.46 -28.12
N ASP A 75 -13.60 -17.03 -28.87
CA ASP A 75 -15.01 -17.40 -28.63
C ASP A 75 -15.26 -18.91 -28.53
N SER A 76 -14.50 -19.74 -29.26
CA SER A 76 -14.64 -21.20 -29.27
C SER A 76 -14.11 -21.93 -28.03
N GLU A 77 -13.29 -21.28 -27.19
CA GLU A 77 -12.58 -21.90 -26.06
C GLU A 77 -12.92 -21.27 -24.70
N THR A 78 -13.81 -20.28 -24.68
CA THR A 78 -14.15 -19.55 -23.45
C THR A 78 -15.29 -20.20 -22.68
N LYS A 79 -15.04 -20.53 -21.42
CA LYS A 79 -16.09 -20.96 -20.48
C LYS A 79 -16.67 -19.74 -19.79
N THR A 80 -17.99 -19.59 -19.80
CA THR A 80 -18.67 -18.49 -19.08
C THR A 80 -19.30 -18.99 -17.78
N LEU A 81 -19.09 -18.25 -16.69
CA LEU A 81 -19.72 -18.48 -15.39
C LEU A 81 -20.57 -17.28 -15.02
N ASP A 82 -21.82 -17.52 -14.63
CA ASP A 82 -22.68 -16.50 -14.02
C ASP A 82 -22.36 -16.42 -12.52
N ILE A 83 -21.95 -15.24 -12.06
CA ILE A 83 -21.58 -14.98 -10.67
C ILE A 83 -22.39 -13.81 -10.12
N LYS A 84 -23.06 -14.02 -8.99
CA LYS A 84 -23.75 -12.96 -8.26
C LYS A 84 -22.97 -12.57 -7.01
N LEU A 85 -22.53 -11.32 -6.95
CA LEU A 85 -21.82 -10.73 -5.82
C LEU A 85 -22.83 -10.02 -4.90
N GLU A 86 -23.19 -10.68 -3.80
CA GLU A 86 -24.18 -10.21 -2.81
C GLU A 86 -23.47 -9.61 -1.60
N ASN A 87 -23.90 -8.41 -1.18
CA ASN A 87 -23.37 -7.82 0.04
C ASN A 87 -23.82 -8.61 1.29
N PRO A 88 -22.98 -8.66 2.33
CA PRO A 88 -21.67 -8.03 2.43
C PRO A 88 -20.50 -8.96 2.05
N LEU A 89 -20.74 -10.23 1.72
CA LEU A 89 -19.64 -11.21 1.52
C LEU A 89 -19.99 -12.35 0.55
N VAL A 90 -21.25 -12.60 0.22
CA VAL A 90 -21.64 -13.86 -0.45
C VAL A 90 -21.45 -13.77 -1.97
N ALA A 91 -20.75 -14.75 -2.54
CA ALA A 91 -20.67 -14.95 -3.99
C ALA A 91 -21.44 -16.21 -4.38
N ARG A 92 -22.42 -16.11 -5.29
CA ARG A 92 -23.08 -17.28 -5.89
C ARG A 92 -22.44 -17.58 -7.23
N VAL A 93 -21.89 -18.77 -7.39
CA VAL A 93 -21.16 -19.22 -8.60
C VAL A 93 -22.01 -20.26 -9.31
N GLY A 94 -22.94 -19.82 -10.16
CA GLY A 94 -24.02 -20.66 -10.69
C GLY A 94 -25.19 -20.86 -9.70
N ALA A 95 -26.02 -21.88 -9.94
CA ALA A 95 -27.29 -22.06 -9.22
C ALA A 95 -27.13 -22.44 -7.74
N ASP A 96 -26.25 -23.40 -7.42
CA ASP A 96 -26.20 -24.03 -6.09
C ASP A 96 -24.89 -23.82 -5.33
N LYS A 97 -23.88 -23.21 -5.95
CA LYS A 97 -22.55 -23.06 -5.35
C LYS A 97 -22.40 -21.68 -4.72
N THR A 98 -21.94 -21.67 -3.48
CA THR A 98 -21.68 -20.45 -2.73
C THR A 98 -20.21 -20.31 -2.38
N GLY A 99 -19.77 -19.07 -2.30
CA GLY A 99 -18.43 -18.65 -1.96
C GLY A 99 -18.45 -17.28 -1.30
N LYS A 100 -17.28 -16.67 -1.21
CA LYS A 100 -17.06 -15.37 -0.60
C LYS A 100 -16.48 -14.39 -1.63
N TRP A 101 -16.80 -13.11 -1.51
CA TRP A 101 -16.12 -12.06 -2.26
C TRP A 101 -15.80 -10.84 -1.40
N THR A 102 -14.71 -10.19 -1.77
CA THR A 102 -14.29 -8.93 -1.16
C THR A 102 -13.75 -7.99 -2.22
N MET A 103 -13.90 -6.69 -1.95
CA MET A 103 -13.09 -5.68 -2.62
C MET A 103 -11.63 -5.84 -2.17
N ILE A 104 -10.69 -5.54 -3.07
CA ILE A 104 -9.32 -5.18 -2.72
C ILE A 104 -9.26 -3.66 -2.78
N TYR A 105 -9.43 -3.05 -1.61
CA TYR A 105 -9.53 -1.60 -1.45
C TYR A 105 -10.60 -0.98 -2.40
N ASP A 106 -10.22 -0.11 -3.34
CA ASP A 106 -11.08 0.44 -4.39
C ASP A 106 -10.69 -0.01 -5.80
N GLU A 107 -9.77 -0.99 -5.92
CA GLU A 107 -9.19 -1.35 -7.22
C GLU A 107 -9.65 -2.72 -7.71
N GLY A 108 -9.70 -3.71 -6.83
CA GLY A 108 -9.82 -5.11 -7.24
C GLY A 108 -11.04 -5.81 -6.69
N ILE A 109 -11.35 -6.94 -7.31
CA ILE A 109 -12.40 -7.88 -6.93
C ILE A 109 -11.74 -9.23 -6.71
N SER A 110 -11.90 -9.80 -5.51
CA SER A 110 -11.51 -11.18 -5.23
C SER A 110 -12.74 -12.02 -4.92
N VAL A 111 -12.84 -13.19 -5.54
CA VAL A 111 -13.91 -14.17 -5.32
C VAL A 111 -13.27 -15.51 -5.00
N GLN A 112 -13.71 -16.15 -3.92
CA GLN A 112 -13.24 -17.46 -3.49
C GLN A 112 -14.44 -18.39 -3.30
N SER A 113 -14.36 -19.59 -3.86
CA SER A 113 -15.36 -20.64 -3.72
C SER A 113 -14.67 -21.99 -3.56
N LYS A 114 -15.46 -23.05 -3.35
CA LYS A 114 -14.93 -24.42 -3.30
C LYS A 114 -14.19 -24.81 -4.59
N ASP A 115 -14.64 -24.28 -5.73
CA ASP A 115 -14.16 -24.73 -7.05
C ASP A 115 -13.14 -23.79 -7.66
N TYR A 116 -13.24 -22.50 -7.33
CA TYR A 116 -12.46 -21.45 -7.98
C TYR A 116 -12.02 -20.36 -7.01
N GLU A 117 -10.83 -19.84 -7.26
CA GLU A 117 -10.32 -18.57 -6.75
C GLU A 117 -10.13 -17.62 -7.93
N PHE A 118 -10.64 -16.39 -7.81
CA PHE A 118 -10.54 -15.35 -8.83
C PHE A 118 -9.98 -14.07 -8.24
N PHE A 119 -9.18 -13.37 -9.05
CA PHE A 119 -8.79 -11.98 -8.80
C PHE A 119 -8.70 -11.17 -10.09
N THR A 120 -9.25 -9.96 -10.08
CA THR A 120 -9.08 -9.00 -11.16
C THR A 120 -9.10 -7.55 -10.64
N PHE A 121 -8.48 -6.64 -11.38
CA PHE A 121 -8.64 -5.20 -11.20
C PHE A 121 -9.87 -4.69 -11.97
N SER A 122 -10.48 -3.62 -11.49
CA SER A 122 -11.58 -2.94 -12.17
C SER A 122 -11.05 -2.20 -13.41
N HIS A 123 -11.84 -2.21 -14.48
CA HIS A 123 -11.45 -1.61 -15.76
C HIS A 123 -11.34 -0.09 -15.66
N PHE A 124 -10.32 0.49 -16.30
CA PHE A 124 -10.17 1.94 -16.37
C PHE A 124 -9.64 2.39 -17.74
N GLU A 125 -9.95 3.62 -18.13
CA GLU A 125 -9.50 4.17 -19.41
C GLU A 125 -8.90 5.57 -19.25
N LYS A 126 -7.87 5.87 -20.06
CA LYS A 126 -7.43 7.23 -20.30
C LYS A 126 -8.54 8.07 -20.95
N PRO A 127 -8.55 9.38 -20.70
CA PRO A 127 -9.53 10.27 -21.31
C PRO A 127 -9.28 10.40 -22.81
N THR A 128 -10.36 10.42 -23.60
CA THR A 128 -10.33 10.64 -25.05
C THR A 128 -10.40 12.12 -25.47
N LYS A 129 -10.73 13.03 -24.54
CA LYS A 129 -10.86 14.48 -24.79
C LYS A 129 -9.75 15.31 -24.12
N PRO A 130 -9.40 16.50 -24.66
CA PRO A 130 -8.29 17.28 -24.16
C PRO A 130 -8.53 17.71 -22.72
N SER A 131 -7.43 17.63 -21.98
CA SER A 131 -7.22 18.07 -20.64
C SER A 131 -8.01 19.33 -20.25
N VAL A 132 -8.94 19.25 -19.30
CA VAL A 132 -9.43 20.45 -18.61
C VAL A 132 -8.24 21.06 -17.87
N HIS A 133 -7.78 22.23 -18.31
CA HIS A 133 -6.62 22.94 -17.74
C HIS A 133 -5.29 22.17 -17.74
N GLY A 134 -5.02 21.36 -18.76
CA GLY A 134 -3.73 20.66 -18.90
C GLY A 134 -3.56 19.38 -18.05
N LYS A 135 -4.62 18.91 -17.38
CA LYS A 135 -4.64 17.62 -16.64
C LYS A 135 -5.46 16.53 -17.33
N LYS A 136 -4.95 15.30 -17.29
CA LYS A 136 -5.59 14.07 -17.81
C LYS A 136 -6.43 13.41 -16.70
N TYR A 137 -7.67 13.01 -16.99
CA TYR A 137 -8.62 12.36 -16.07
C TYR A 137 -8.87 10.90 -16.46
N PHE A 138 -8.72 9.96 -15.53
CA PHE A 138 -9.08 8.55 -15.78
C PHE A 138 -10.56 8.31 -15.55
N ARG A 139 -11.13 7.37 -16.30
CA ARG A 139 -12.51 6.90 -16.18
C ARG A 139 -12.50 5.49 -15.61
N SER A 140 -13.15 5.29 -14.47
CA SER A 140 -13.32 3.95 -13.89
C SER A 140 -14.63 3.34 -14.35
N PHE A 141 -14.60 2.06 -14.75
CA PHE A 141 -15.76 1.30 -15.19
C PHE A 141 -15.97 0.12 -14.23
N CYS A 142 -16.66 0.38 -13.13
CA CYS A 142 -16.84 -0.60 -12.04
C CYS A 142 -17.78 -1.77 -12.39
N GLY A 143 -18.33 -1.79 -13.60
CA GLY A 143 -19.08 -2.91 -14.17
C GLY A 143 -18.27 -3.77 -15.15
N ARG A 144 -16.95 -3.54 -15.26
CA ARG A 144 -16.01 -4.26 -16.12
C ARG A 144 -14.70 -4.49 -15.37
N SER A 145 -13.97 -5.53 -15.75
CA SER A 145 -12.65 -5.83 -15.22
C SER A 145 -11.56 -5.74 -16.29
N GLU A 146 -10.33 -5.56 -15.83
CA GLU A 146 -9.13 -5.90 -16.60
C GLU A 146 -9.00 -7.43 -16.74
N VAL A 147 -7.98 -7.91 -17.47
CA VAL A 147 -7.61 -9.33 -17.44
C VAL A 147 -7.22 -9.71 -16.02
N GLY A 148 -7.92 -10.69 -15.46
CA GLY A 148 -7.64 -11.27 -14.15
C GLY A 148 -7.10 -12.69 -14.23
N TRP A 149 -6.84 -13.24 -13.05
CA TRP A 149 -6.34 -14.60 -12.84
C TRP A 149 -7.38 -15.44 -12.13
N TYR A 150 -7.55 -16.68 -12.58
CA TYR A 150 -8.30 -17.69 -11.86
C TYR A 150 -7.43 -18.91 -11.55
N ARG A 151 -7.80 -19.61 -10.48
CA ARG A 151 -7.27 -20.91 -10.11
C ARG A 151 -8.42 -21.87 -9.84
N GLU A 152 -8.35 -23.05 -10.41
CA GLU A 152 -9.23 -24.17 -10.06
C GLU A 152 -8.74 -24.80 -8.76
N THR A 153 -9.58 -24.80 -7.73
CA THR A 153 -9.17 -25.26 -6.39
C THR A 153 -8.86 -26.75 -6.38
N ALA A 154 -9.68 -27.56 -7.07
CA ALA A 154 -9.57 -29.02 -7.07
C ALA A 154 -8.37 -29.55 -7.86
N THR A 155 -8.11 -28.99 -9.05
CA THR A 155 -7.03 -29.43 -9.95
C THR A 155 -5.72 -28.66 -9.71
N GLY A 156 -5.82 -27.46 -9.13
CA GLY A 156 -4.73 -26.52 -8.97
C GLY A 156 -4.30 -25.80 -10.26
N LEU A 157 -5.04 -25.98 -11.36
CA LEU A 157 -4.76 -25.33 -12.63
C LEU A 157 -5.04 -23.82 -12.56
N PHE A 158 -4.27 -23.05 -13.32
CA PHE A 158 -4.37 -21.61 -13.43
C PHE A 158 -4.89 -21.19 -14.80
N GLY A 159 -5.55 -20.05 -14.88
CA GLY A 159 -5.88 -19.44 -16.17
C GLY A 159 -6.20 -17.97 -16.03
N CYS A 160 -6.48 -17.33 -17.18
CA CYS A 160 -6.84 -15.93 -17.25
C CYS A 160 -8.34 -15.79 -17.44
N PHE A 161 -8.94 -14.72 -16.91
CA PHE A 161 -10.36 -14.42 -17.13
C PHE A 161 -10.60 -12.93 -17.31
N LYS A 162 -11.75 -12.59 -17.88
CA LYS A 162 -12.31 -11.23 -17.85
C LYS A 162 -13.72 -11.28 -17.29
N ALA A 163 -14.19 -10.20 -16.68
CA ALA A 163 -15.51 -10.13 -16.10
C ALA A 163 -16.24 -8.84 -16.47
N GLU A 164 -17.55 -8.97 -16.66
CA GLU A 164 -18.44 -7.85 -16.94
C GLU A 164 -19.80 -8.05 -16.25
N LYS A 165 -20.45 -6.96 -15.85
CA LYS A 165 -21.80 -7.02 -15.29
C LYS A 165 -22.77 -7.56 -16.34
N ALA A 166 -23.74 -8.35 -15.92
CA ALA A 166 -24.72 -8.94 -16.85
C ALA A 166 -25.59 -7.89 -17.57
N ASN A 167 -25.73 -6.69 -17.00
CA ASN A 167 -26.44 -5.56 -17.60
C ASN A 167 -25.46 -4.62 -18.33
N ALA A 168 -25.59 -4.49 -19.64
CA ALA A 168 -24.75 -3.65 -20.50
C ALA A 168 -24.75 -2.15 -20.12
N ALA A 169 -25.85 -1.62 -19.57
CA ALA A 169 -25.88 -0.23 -19.07
C ALA A 169 -24.98 -0.05 -17.84
N GLN A 170 -24.88 -1.07 -16.98
CA GLN A 170 -24.00 -1.05 -15.82
C GLN A 170 -22.52 -1.28 -16.20
N GLN A 171 -22.24 -2.01 -17.28
CA GLN A 171 -20.89 -2.19 -17.82
C GLN A 171 -20.25 -0.86 -18.26
N ASN A 172 -21.05 0.02 -18.88
CA ASN A 172 -20.58 1.26 -19.50
C ASN A 172 -20.72 2.50 -18.62
N LEU A 173 -21.20 2.34 -17.37
CA LEU A 173 -21.29 3.43 -16.42
C LEU A 173 -19.89 3.83 -15.94
N ALA A 174 -19.42 4.97 -16.43
CA ALA A 174 -18.10 5.51 -16.10
C ALA A 174 -18.18 6.49 -14.92
N PHE A 175 -17.26 6.34 -13.97
CA PHE A 175 -17.05 7.26 -12.87
C PHE A 175 -15.79 8.09 -13.14
N TYR A 176 -15.89 9.40 -12.91
CA TYR A 176 -14.78 10.34 -13.10
C TYR A 176 -14.13 10.64 -11.75
N HIS A 177 -12.81 10.55 -11.69
CA HIS A 177 -12.06 10.97 -10.51
C HIS A 177 -11.41 12.33 -10.74
N LEU A 178 -11.81 13.32 -9.94
CA LEU A 178 -11.06 14.56 -9.84
C LEU A 178 -9.74 14.24 -9.13
N SER A 179 -8.61 14.56 -9.76
CA SER A 179 -7.37 14.70 -9.00
C SER A 179 -7.57 15.82 -7.97
N LEU A 180 -7.11 15.61 -6.74
CA LEU A 180 -7.03 16.54 -5.58
C LEU A 180 -6.96 18.05 -5.89
N LEU A 181 -6.35 18.45 -7.00
CA LEU A 181 -6.13 19.85 -7.36
C LEU A 181 -7.37 20.63 -7.88
N GLU A 182 -8.43 19.97 -8.35
CA GLU A 182 -9.67 20.68 -8.74
C GLU A 182 -10.48 21.09 -7.51
N GLU A 183 -10.52 20.26 -6.47
CA GLU A 183 -11.03 20.63 -5.14
C GLU A 183 -10.20 21.77 -4.54
N LYS A 184 -8.86 21.74 -4.65
CA LYS A 184 -7.98 22.86 -4.28
C LYS A 184 -8.41 24.18 -4.94
N LYS A 185 -8.83 24.17 -6.21
CA LYS A 185 -9.26 25.39 -6.92
C LYS A 185 -10.70 25.79 -6.60
N ARG A 186 -11.60 24.85 -6.32
CA ARG A 186 -12.98 25.12 -5.91
C ARG A 186 -13.02 25.72 -4.50
N ALA A 187 -12.25 25.15 -3.56
CA ALA A 187 -12.03 25.71 -2.23
C ALA A 187 -11.37 27.11 -2.29
N MET A 188 -10.37 27.30 -3.16
CA MET A 188 -9.76 28.62 -3.38
C MET A 188 -10.70 29.65 -4.05
N ARG A 189 -11.57 29.24 -4.99
CA ARG A 189 -12.61 30.13 -5.56
C ARG A 189 -13.67 30.49 -4.52
N ASN A 190 -14.11 29.52 -3.73
CA ASN A 190 -15.05 29.75 -2.63
C ASN A 190 -14.43 30.67 -1.56
N SER A 191 -13.13 30.51 -1.25
CA SER A 191 -12.38 31.41 -0.36
C SER A 191 -12.23 32.83 -0.92
N ARG A 192 -11.99 33.00 -2.23
CA ARG A 192 -11.95 34.32 -2.88
C ARG A 192 -13.33 35.01 -2.89
N ASN A 193 -14.39 34.24 -3.12
CA ASN A 193 -15.77 34.75 -3.05
C ASN A 193 -16.18 35.05 -1.60
N TYR A 194 -15.72 34.29 -0.62
CA TYR A 194 -15.92 34.56 0.81
C TYR A 194 -15.14 35.79 1.27
N LYS A 195 -13.91 36.01 0.79
CA LYS A 195 -13.14 37.24 1.04
C LYS A 195 -13.77 38.47 0.38
N SER A 196 -14.41 38.34 -0.79
CA SER A 196 -15.15 39.46 -1.40
C SER A 196 -16.48 39.74 -0.68
N ALA A 197 -17.16 38.70 -0.18
CA ALA A 197 -18.37 38.81 0.62
C ALA A 197 -18.11 39.39 2.03
N THR A 198 -17.01 39.00 2.68
CA THR A 198 -16.59 39.54 3.98
C THR A 198 -15.95 40.92 3.88
N ALA A 199 -15.33 41.28 2.74
CA ALA A 199 -14.93 42.67 2.48
C ALA A 199 -16.15 43.60 2.27
N LYS A 200 -17.25 43.09 1.69
CA LYS A 200 -18.53 43.81 1.61
C LYS A 200 -19.30 43.83 2.94
N SER A 201 -19.13 42.83 3.81
CA SER A 201 -19.77 42.75 5.13
C SER A 201 -19.01 43.52 6.23
N LYS A 202 -17.70 43.77 6.10
CA LYS A 202 -16.91 44.56 7.07
C LYS A 202 -17.23 46.06 7.13
N LYS A 203 -18.21 46.54 6.36
CA LYS A 203 -18.76 47.89 6.49
C LYS A 203 -19.99 47.98 7.42
N ALA A 204 -20.40 46.88 8.05
CA ALA A 204 -21.43 46.88 9.07
C ALA A 204 -21.01 46.01 10.26
N THR A 205 -21.19 46.56 11.45
CA THR A 205 -21.18 45.90 12.77
C THR A 205 -19.81 45.76 13.45
N THR A 206 -19.48 46.80 14.23
CA THR A 206 -18.61 46.75 15.41
C THR A 206 -19.30 46.00 16.56
N GLY A 207 -18.54 45.16 17.25
CA GLY A 207 -18.83 44.68 18.61
C GLY A 207 -19.59 43.35 18.72
N PHE A 208 -18.87 42.24 18.90
CA PHE A 208 -19.02 41.29 20.03
C PHE A 208 -18.08 40.08 19.84
N LEU A 209 -17.59 39.56 20.97
CA LEU A 209 -16.82 38.32 21.08
C LEU A 209 -17.57 37.14 20.44
N ALA A 210 -16.95 36.46 19.49
CA ALA A 210 -17.39 35.15 19.03
C ALA A 210 -16.15 34.26 18.80
N ALA A 211 -16.04 33.21 19.61
CA ALA A 211 -15.16 32.09 19.34
C ALA A 211 -15.46 31.56 17.93
N LYS A 212 -14.48 31.64 17.04
CA LYS A 212 -14.60 31.10 15.69
C LYS A 212 -14.68 29.59 15.79
N LYS A 213 -15.85 29.05 15.46
CA LYS A 213 -16.03 27.63 15.17
C LYS A 213 -15.37 27.38 13.80
N GLN A 214 -14.15 26.86 13.82
CA GLN A 214 -13.40 26.49 12.63
C GLN A 214 -14.20 25.44 11.86
N THR A 215 -14.47 25.70 10.57
CA THR A 215 -15.29 24.80 9.73
C THR A 215 -14.37 23.82 9.00
N ALA A 216 -14.88 22.64 8.65
CA ALA A 216 -14.12 21.61 7.92
C ALA A 216 -13.51 22.10 6.58
N GLU A 217 -14.07 23.16 6.00
CA GLU A 217 -13.55 23.81 4.78
C GLU A 217 -12.30 24.67 5.05
N GLU A 218 -12.14 25.21 6.26
CA GLU A 218 -10.94 25.95 6.69
C GLU A 218 -9.74 25.01 6.94
N ASP A 219 -9.98 23.81 7.51
CA ASP A 219 -8.94 22.82 7.81
C ASP A 219 -8.31 22.23 6.54
N GLN A 220 -9.11 21.99 5.49
CA GLN A 220 -8.59 21.57 4.19
C GLN A 220 -7.72 22.64 3.53
N VAL A 221 -8.11 23.92 3.62
CA VAL A 221 -7.33 25.03 3.05
C VAL A 221 -6.00 25.22 3.78
N GLN A 222 -5.96 25.01 5.10
CA GLN A 222 -4.71 25.04 5.87
C GLN A 222 -3.77 23.87 5.53
N THR A 223 -4.31 22.65 5.42
CA THR A 223 -3.54 21.46 5.05
C THR A 223 -2.88 21.61 3.68
N VAL A 224 -3.64 22.14 2.70
CA VAL A 224 -3.13 22.39 1.34
C VAL A 224 -2.05 23.46 1.30
N ARG A 225 -2.21 24.53 2.11
CA ARG A 225 -1.20 25.59 2.21
C ARG A 225 0.09 25.07 2.83
N PHE A 226 -0.01 24.21 3.84
CA PHE A 226 1.12 23.54 4.46
C PHE A 226 1.92 22.68 3.45
N GLU A 227 1.23 21.89 2.60
CA GLU A 227 1.89 21.09 1.56
C GLU A 227 2.67 21.92 0.54
N ASP A 228 2.08 23.02 0.06
CA ASP A 228 2.69 23.90 -0.96
C ASP A 228 3.85 24.70 -0.37
N ASP A 229 3.72 25.18 0.88
CA ASP A 229 4.79 25.87 1.60
C ASP A 229 5.95 24.91 1.93
N PHE A 230 5.65 23.64 2.28
CA PHE A 230 6.66 22.61 2.51
C PHE A 230 7.46 22.35 1.24
N ARG A 231 6.77 22.23 0.10
CA ARG A 231 7.40 22.00 -1.22
C ARG A 231 8.29 23.16 -1.66
N ALA A 232 7.99 24.36 -1.21
CA ALA A 232 8.80 25.55 -1.47
C ALA A 232 9.97 25.72 -0.47
N GLU A 233 10.18 24.76 0.44
CA GLU A 233 11.14 24.85 1.55
C GLU A 233 10.89 26.09 2.44
N LYS A 234 9.63 26.52 2.55
CA LYS A 234 9.23 27.70 3.32
C LYS A 234 8.68 27.36 4.70
N VAL A 235 8.66 26.07 5.08
CA VAL A 235 8.12 25.62 6.36
C VAL A 235 9.23 25.61 7.40
N ASP A 236 9.05 26.37 8.48
CA ASP A 236 9.85 26.20 9.68
C ASP A 236 9.36 24.98 10.47
N HIS A 237 10.03 23.84 10.29
CA HIS A 237 9.71 22.61 11.00
C HIS A 237 9.76 22.75 12.53
N SER A 238 10.53 23.70 13.05
CA SER A 238 10.64 23.95 14.50
C SER A 238 9.36 24.58 15.04
N GLU A 239 8.76 25.50 14.28
CA GLU A 239 7.45 26.10 14.59
C GLU A 239 6.34 25.05 14.52
N VAL A 240 6.37 24.17 13.52
CA VAL A 240 5.41 23.06 13.38
C VAL A 240 5.46 22.13 14.60
N VAL A 241 6.65 21.67 14.98
CA VAL A 241 6.84 20.80 16.14
C VAL A 241 6.37 21.49 17.43
N SER A 242 6.70 22.78 17.59
CA SER A 242 6.25 23.57 18.75
C SER A 242 4.73 23.69 18.81
N SER A 243 4.08 23.91 17.66
CA SER A 243 2.63 23.99 17.54
C SER A 243 1.95 22.66 17.85
N ILE A 244 2.47 21.55 17.33
CA ILE A 244 1.95 20.20 17.62
C ILE A 244 2.04 19.92 19.13
N ASN A 245 3.21 20.11 19.73
CA ASN A 245 3.42 19.85 21.16
C ASN A 245 2.63 20.79 22.08
N ALA A 246 2.14 21.93 21.57
CA ALA A 246 1.25 22.83 22.31
C ALA A 246 -0.24 22.43 22.24
N GLN A 247 -0.64 21.67 21.21
CA GLN A 247 -2.05 21.36 20.93
C GLN A 247 -2.51 19.98 21.39
N GLN A 248 -1.60 19.01 21.44
CA GLN A 248 -1.91 17.64 21.86
C GLN A 248 -1.01 17.23 23.03
N THR A 249 -1.48 16.27 23.83
CA THR A 249 -0.80 15.85 25.07
C THR A 249 -0.50 14.35 25.14
N THR A 250 -0.85 13.57 24.12
CA THR A 250 -0.76 12.10 24.17
C THR A 250 0.50 11.57 23.52
N TRP A 251 1.16 12.38 22.69
CA TRP A 251 2.40 12.04 22.02
C TRP A 251 3.36 13.24 21.98
N THR A 252 4.58 13.03 21.52
CA THR A 252 5.61 14.06 21.38
C THR A 252 6.09 14.11 19.94
N ALA A 253 6.14 15.31 19.39
CA ALA A 253 6.74 15.59 18.10
C ALA A 253 8.22 16.01 18.26
N THR A 254 9.05 15.64 17.30
CA THR A 254 10.44 16.09 17.18
C THR A 254 10.74 16.56 15.76
N LYS A 255 11.72 17.45 15.62
CA LYS A 255 12.30 17.78 14.32
C LYS A 255 13.31 16.71 13.93
N TYR A 256 13.07 16.05 12.79
CA TYR A 256 14.05 15.22 12.10
C TYR A 256 14.87 16.06 11.11
N SER A 257 15.90 15.48 10.48
CA SER A 257 16.65 16.19 9.45
C SER A 257 15.75 16.57 8.27
N ASP A 258 16.04 17.71 7.65
CA ASP A 258 15.24 18.18 6.50
C ASP A 258 15.31 17.17 5.34
N GLU A 259 16.46 16.51 5.14
CA GLU A 259 16.61 15.42 4.16
C GLU A 259 15.64 14.25 4.44
N PHE A 260 15.50 13.84 5.70
CA PHE A 260 14.56 12.80 6.11
C PHE A 260 13.11 13.24 5.87
N LEU A 261 12.73 14.43 6.35
CA LEU A 261 11.37 14.93 6.22
C LEU A 261 10.97 15.08 4.74
N GLN A 262 11.84 15.64 3.92
CA GLN A 262 11.61 15.73 2.47
C GLN A 262 11.47 14.35 1.81
N GLN A 263 12.25 13.35 2.24
CA GLN A 263 12.12 11.98 1.72
C GLN A 263 10.77 11.37 2.08
N LYS A 264 10.35 11.43 3.35
CA LYS A 264 9.06 10.84 3.78
C LYS A 264 7.87 11.55 3.15
N MET A 265 7.96 12.86 2.97
CA MET A 265 6.99 13.63 2.18
C MET A 265 6.86 13.12 0.75
N ARG A 266 7.98 12.91 0.04
CA ARG A 266 7.94 12.34 -1.32
C ARG A 266 7.29 10.94 -1.31
N GLN A 267 7.54 10.13 -0.29
CA GLN A 267 6.94 8.80 -0.16
C GLN A 267 5.42 8.86 0.01
N LEU A 268 4.92 9.64 0.97
CA LEU A 268 3.48 9.82 1.20
C LEU A 268 2.79 10.44 -0.03
N GLN A 269 3.42 11.45 -0.66
CA GLN A 269 2.87 12.11 -1.85
C GLN A 269 2.89 11.26 -3.12
N LYS A 270 3.85 10.33 -3.29
CA LYS A 270 3.85 9.43 -4.45
C LYS A 270 2.58 8.57 -4.47
N ARG A 271 2.05 8.22 -3.29
CA ARG A 271 1.01 7.21 -3.05
C ARG A 271 -0.43 7.73 -3.14
N GLY A 272 -0.67 9.01 -2.83
CA GLY A 272 -2.01 9.61 -2.86
C GLY A 272 -2.43 10.33 -4.15
N ARG A 273 -1.57 10.42 -5.17
CA ARG A 273 -1.79 11.34 -6.33
C ARG A 273 -2.97 11.01 -7.24
N ASN A 274 -3.42 9.76 -7.27
CA ASN A 274 -4.49 9.31 -8.18
C ASN A 274 -5.83 9.06 -7.47
N LYS A 275 -5.89 9.13 -6.13
CA LYS A 275 -7.09 8.77 -5.36
C LYS A 275 -7.92 10.01 -5.00
N PRO A 276 -9.26 9.93 -5.11
CA PRO A 276 -10.15 11.02 -4.72
C PRO A 276 -10.04 11.29 -3.21
N THR A 277 -10.34 12.53 -2.78
CA THR A 277 -10.54 12.81 -1.36
C THR A 277 -11.89 12.22 -0.91
N SER A 278 -12.03 12.00 0.40
CA SER A 278 -13.22 11.43 1.03
C SER A 278 -14.51 12.27 0.90
N GLU A 279 -14.52 13.37 0.13
CA GLU A 279 -15.66 14.30 0.00
C GLU A 279 -16.38 14.30 -1.36
N GLN A 280 -16.22 13.27 -2.21
CA GLN A 280 -16.98 13.21 -3.46
C GLN A 280 -18.43 12.73 -3.25
N HIS A 281 -19.32 13.72 -3.08
CA HIS A 281 -20.76 13.57 -3.22
C HIS A 281 -21.13 12.96 -4.57
N GLN A 282 -22.02 11.97 -4.52
CA GLN A 282 -22.77 11.41 -5.64
C GLN A 282 -23.25 12.53 -6.58
N ALA A 283 -22.73 12.56 -7.81
CA ALA A 283 -23.44 13.22 -8.89
C ALA A 283 -24.73 12.42 -9.11
N SER A 284 -25.85 13.04 -8.76
CA SER A 284 -27.20 12.53 -8.90
C SER A 284 -27.42 11.88 -10.27
N VAL A 285 -27.60 10.56 -10.29
CA VAL A 285 -28.36 9.91 -11.35
C VAL A 285 -29.80 9.91 -10.88
N SER A 286 -30.61 10.79 -11.48
CA SER A 286 -32.07 10.73 -11.39
C SER A 286 -32.53 9.42 -12.02
N ALA A 287 -32.57 8.36 -11.20
CA ALA A 287 -33.40 7.19 -11.47
C ALA A 287 -34.66 7.37 -10.64
N THR A 288 -35.77 7.64 -11.34
CA THR A 288 -37.13 7.55 -10.83
C THR A 288 -37.36 6.17 -10.22
N ALA A 289 -37.16 6.05 -8.91
CA ALA A 289 -37.67 4.97 -8.10
C ALA A 289 -38.25 5.62 -6.84
N THR A 290 -39.58 5.71 -6.80
CA THR A 290 -40.36 6.27 -5.70
C THR A 290 -40.07 5.49 -4.41
N PRO A 291 -39.60 6.13 -3.33
CA PRO A 291 -39.57 5.49 -2.02
C PRO A 291 -40.77 5.97 -1.19
N SER A 292 -41.78 5.11 -1.05
CA SER A 292 -42.80 5.27 -0.01
C SER A 292 -42.30 4.61 1.27
N THR A 293 -41.76 5.41 2.20
CA THR A 293 -41.90 5.24 3.65
C THR A 293 -41.27 6.45 4.35
N LYS A 294 -42.08 7.16 5.13
CA LYS A 294 -41.69 8.32 5.93
C LYS A 294 -40.68 7.90 7.02
N LEU A 295 -39.47 8.46 7.00
CA LEU A 295 -38.56 8.41 8.15
C LEU A 295 -38.55 9.79 8.85
N ALA A 296 -38.95 9.78 10.12
CA ALA A 296 -39.00 10.97 10.97
C ALA A 296 -37.60 11.53 11.25
N LYS A 297 -37.50 12.86 11.31
CA LYS A 297 -36.29 13.60 11.70
C LYS A 297 -35.89 13.29 13.15
N ALA A 298 -34.85 12.49 13.35
CA ALA A 298 -34.15 12.37 14.63
C ALA A 298 -32.89 13.25 14.63
N LYS A 299 -32.76 14.12 15.62
CA LYS A 299 -31.62 15.02 15.83
C LYS A 299 -30.37 14.24 16.24
N GLY A 300 -29.21 14.76 15.80
CA GLY A 300 -27.87 14.17 15.90
C GLY A 300 -27.52 13.36 17.16
N LYS A 301 -27.22 12.08 16.91
CA LYS A 301 -26.26 11.24 17.64
C LYS A 301 -25.35 10.61 16.56
N SER A 302 -24.05 10.48 16.84
CA SER A 302 -23.08 9.93 15.89
C SER A 302 -23.47 8.51 15.47
N VAL A 303 -23.31 8.20 14.18
CA VAL A 303 -23.61 6.86 13.63
C VAL A 303 -22.61 5.81 14.13
N ALA A 304 -21.44 6.22 14.63
CA ALA A 304 -20.51 5.35 15.37
C ALA A 304 -21.14 4.69 16.62
N ALA A 305 -22.13 5.32 17.26
CA ALA A 305 -22.88 4.71 18.37
C ALA A 305 -24.03 3.81 17.90
N THR A 306 -24.34 3.81 16.60
CA THR A 306 -25.36 2.95 15.99
C THR A 306 -24.72 1.70 15.36
N LEU A 307 -23.45 1.75 14.94
CA LEU A 307 -22.74 0.58 14.40
C LEU A 307 -22.33 -0.46 15.46
N GLN A 308 -22.39 -0.13 16.75
CA GLN A 308 -22.36 -1.11 17.84
C GLN A 308 -23.76 -1.69 18.13
N LYS A 309 -24.85 -1.00 17.77
CA LYS A 309 -26.21 -1.39 18.16
C LYS A 309 -26.87 -2.48 17.32
N ASP A 310 -26.23 -2.92 16.25
CA ASP A 310 -26.71 -4.05 15.43
C ASP A 310 -26.08 -5.39 15.83
N GLN A 311 -25.18 -5.42 16.83
CA GLN A 311 -24.71 -6.67 17.42
C GLN A 311 -25.75 -7.13 18.45
N GLY A 312 -26.37 -8.29 18.21
CA GLY A 312 -27.26 -8.89 19.19
C GLY A 312 -26.52 -9.14 20.52
N PRO A 313 -27.22 -9.19 21.66
CA PRO A 313 -26.61 -9.33 22.99
C PRO A 313 -25.67 -10.54 23.12
N GLU A 314 -25.88 -11.58 22.32
CA GLU A 314 -25.03 -12.78 22.25
C GLU A 314 -23.64 -12.51 21.62
N GLN A 315 -23.55 -11.59 20.65
CA GLN A 315 -22.29 -11.24 19.98
C GLN A 315 -21.44 -10.27 20.82
N GLU A 316 -22.10 -9.38 21.58
CA GLU A 316 -21.43 -8.50 22.55
C GLU A 316 -20.84 -9.33 23.72
N ASP A 317 -21.60 -10.28 24.27
CA ASP A 317 -21.15 -11.18 25.34
C ASP A 317 -19.94 -12.05 24.91
N ALA A 318 -20.01 -12.62 23.71
CA ALA A 318 -18.89 -13.40 23.15
C ALA A 318 -17.62 -12.55 22.95
N SER A 319 -17.77 -11.31 22.44
CA SER A 319 -16.65 -10.39 22.22
C SER A 319 -16.01 -9.95 23.54
N GLN A 320 -16.81 -9.74 24.57
CA GLN A 320 -16.32 -9.36 25.88
C GLN A 320 -15.55 -10.51 26.55
N LYS A 321 -16.09 -11.73 26.51
CA LYS A 321 -15.40 -12.92 27.02
C LYS A 321 -14.03 -13.13 26.35
N ILE A 322 -13.95 -12.92 25.04
CA ILE A 322 -12.69 -12.99 24.30
C ILE A 322 -11.68 -11.98 24.82
N LEU A 323 -12.11 -10.74 25.10
CA LEU A 323 -11.22 -9.69 25.59
C LEU A 323 -10.70 -9.99 27.00
N GLU A 324 -11.50 -10.64 27.84
CA GLU A 324 -11.10 -11.07 29.19
C GLU A 324 -10.03 -12.17 29.17
N ASP A 325 -10.01 -13.02 28.14
CA ASP A 325 -9.00 -14.07 27.96
C ASP A 325 -7.66 -13.57 27.38
N LEU A 326 -7.61 -12.32 26.87
CA LEU A 326 -6.41 -11.74 26.26
C LEU A 326 -5.61 -10.91 27.27
N PRO A 327 -4.27 -10.93 27.21
CA PRO A 327 -3.46 -10.10 28.10
C PRO A 327 -3.65 -8.61 27.81
N SER A 328 -3.51 -7.77 28.84
CA SER A 328 -3.64 -6.31 28.70
C SER A 328 -2.55 -5.70 27.82
N ASN A 329 -1.37 -6.34 27.75
CA ASN A 329 -0.25 -5.96 26.90
C ASN A 329 0.31 -7.22 26.22
N HIS A 330 0.65 -7.09 24.94
CA HIS A 330 1.29 -8.16 24.16
C HIS A 330 2.15 -7.53 23.07
N SER A 331 3.33 -8.10 22.79
CA SER A 331 4.16 -7.65 21.69
C SER A 331 5.07 -8.77 21.19
N TRP A 332 5.12 -8.95 19.87
CA TRP A 332 5.93 -9.99 19.22
C TRP A 332 7.42 -9.70 19.15
N ASP A 333 7.85 -8.49 19.56
CA ASP A 333 9.27 -8.16 19.73
C ASP A 333 9.87 -8.77 21.01
N ASN A 334 9.04 -9.21 21.96
CA ASN A 334 9.45 -9.90 23.17
C ASN A 334 8.32 -10.79 23.72
N VAL A 335 8.33 -12.06 23.32
CA VAL A 335 7.48 -13.10 23.91
C VAL A 335 8.39 -14.10 24.61
N ASP A 336 8.29 -14.17 25.93
CA ASP A 336 9.12 -15.03 26.78
C ASP A 336 10.63 -14.85 26.57
N GLY A 337 11.07 -13.61 26.29
CA GLY A 337 12.48 -13.26 26.04
C GLY A 337 12.94 -13.45 24.59
N GLU A 338 12.06 -13.91 23.69
CA GLU A 338 12.36 -14.12 22.28
C GLU A 338 11.72 -13.05 21.39
N ASN A 339 12.46 -12.58 20.38
CA ASN A 339 11.98 -11.62 19.38
C ASN A 339 11.67 -12.34 18.07
N TYR A 340 10.39 -12.33 17.65
CA TYR A 340 9.95 -13.01 16.44
C TYR A 340 9.98 -12.11 15.19
N LEU A 341 10.26 -10.82 15.31
CA LEU A 341 10.19 -9.85 14.23
C LEU A 341 11.48 -9.79 13.39
N GLU A 342 11.34 -9.46 12.11
CA GLU A 342 12.50 -9.01 11.32
C GLU A 342 12.96 -7.62 11.81
N PRO A 343 14.27 -7.30 11.70
CA PRO A 343 14.77 -5.97 12.03
C PRO A 343 14.05 -4.87 11.26
N ILE A 344 14.01 -3.68 11.85
CA ILE A 344 13.37 -2.52 11.22
C ILE A 344 14.13 -2.11 9.98
N LEU A 345 13.39 -2.00 8.89
CA LEU A 345 13.88 -1.63 7.57
C LEU A 345 13.67 -0.14 7.32
N ASP A 346 14.53 0.47 6.49
CA ASP A 346 14.19 1.70 5.77
C ASP A 346 13.88 1.36 4.31
N GLN A 347 12.63 1.55 3.91
CA GLN A 347 12.18 1.33 2.54
C GLN A 347 12.76 2.36 1.54
N ALA A 348 13.35 3.46 2.02
CA ALA A 348 13.83 4.60 1.24
C ALA A 348 12.75 5.13 0.26
N ASP A 349 13.15 5.74 -0.86
CA ASP A 349 12.23 6.38 -1.81
C ASP A 349 11.31 5.40 -2.60
N CYS A 350 11.47 4.09 -2.40
CA CYS A 350 10.62 3.05 -2.99
C CYS A 350 9.26 3.00 -2.30
N GLY A 351 8.19 2.92 -3.08
CA GLY A 351 6.81 2.78 -2.62
C GLY A 351 6.43 1.41 -2.06
N SER A 352 7.36 0.67 -1.44
CA SER A 352 7.27 -0.76 -1.11
C SER A 352 6.70 -1.08 0.27
N CYS A 353 6.09 -0.13 0.99
CA CYS A 353 5.58 -0.36 2.35
C CYS A 353 4.64 -1.58 2.47
N TYR A 354 3.84 -1.83 1.43
CA TYR A 354 2.96 -3.00 1.34
C TYR A 354 3.76 -4.32 1.27
N ALA A 355 4.86 -4.36 0.53
CA ALA A 355 5.72 -5.55 0.43
C ALA A 355 6.50 -5.77 1.73
N VAL A 356 7.04 -4.70 2.32
CA VAL A 356 7.78 -4.77 3.58
C VAL A 356 6.89 -5.26 4.71
N SER A 357 5.73 -4.62 4.95
CA SER A 357 4.79 -5.03 5.99
C SER A 357 4.28 -6.46 5.79
N SER A 358 3.94 -6.84 4.56
CA SER A 358 3.47 -8.21 4.27
C SER A 358 4.53 -9.26 4.51
N VAL A 359 5.75 -9.05 4.03
CA VAL A 359 6.81 -10.05 4.15
C VAL A 359 7.35 -10.13 5.57
N HIS A 360 7.39 -9.03 6.32
CA HIS A 360 7.69 -9.06 7.75
C HIS A 360 6.58 -9.79 8.53
N MET A 361 5.30 -9.57 8.19
CA MET A 361 4.19 -10.36 8.74
C MET A 361 4.42 -11.85 8.48
N LEU A 362 4.64 -12.24 7.23
CA LEU A 362 4.81 -13.66 6.85
C LEU A 362 6.04 -14.27 7.54
N SER A 363 7.15 -13.56 7.62
CA SER A 363 8.37 -14.04 8.30
C SER A 363 8.14 -14.26 9.79
N ALA A 364 7.51 -13.29 10.48
CA ALA A 364 7.21 -13.42 11.89
C ALA A 364 6.21 -14.55 12.17
N ARG A 365 5.12 -14.65 11.38
CA ARG A 365 4.15 -15.74 11.51
C ARG A 365 4.77 -17.11 11.27
N TYR A 366 5.72 -17.22 10.34
CA TYR A 366 6.45 -18.46 10.12
C TYR A 366 7.30 -18.84 11.33
N ARG A 367 8.04 -17.89 11.91
CA ARG A 367 8.80 -18.12 13.13
C ARG A 367 7.92 -18.54 14.30
N VAL A 368 6.75 -17.93 14.46
CA VAL A 368 5.76 -18.28 15.49
C VAL A 368 5.25 -19.71 15.27
N GLN A 369 4.83 -20.04 14.06
CA GLN A 369 4.34 -21.37 13.70
C GLN A 369 5.39 -22.46 13.93
N GLN A 370 6.65 -22.18 13.59
CA GLN A 370 7.78 -23.09 13.75
C GLN A 370 8.38 -23.07 15.16
N LYS A 371 7.89 -22.20 16.06
CA LYS A 371 8.45 -21.95 17.39
C LYS A 371 9.96 -21.71 17.36
N ASN A 372 10.41 -20.96 16.35
CA ASN A 372 11.83 -20.71 16.11
C ASN A 372 12.03 -19.26 15.65
N ALA A 373 12.27 -18.38 16.61
CA ALA A 373 12.56 -16.97 16.39
C ALA A 373 13.79 -16.71 15.49
N LYS A 374 14.71 -17.70 15.38
CA LYS A 374 15.98 -17.58 14.66
C LYS A 374 15.90 -17.97 13.18
N LEU A 375 14.74 -18.40 12.68
CA LEU A 375 14.59 -18.68 11.25
C LEU A 375 14.87 -17.43 10.41
N PRO A 376 15.52 -17.56 9.25
CA PRO A 376 15.73 -16.43 8.36
C PRO A 376 14.40 -15.90 7.85
N GLY A 377 14.32 -14.57 7.69
CA GLY A 377 13.17 -13.94 7.05
C GLY A 377 13.07 -14.24 5.56
N PHE A 378 11.88 -14.07 5.01
CA PHE A 378 11.63 -14.20 3.59
C PHE A 378 12.10 -12.98 2.81
N SER A 379 12.34 -13.16 1.50
CA SER A 379 12.73 -12.07 0.61
C SER A 379 11.58 -11.08 0.39
N ILE A 380 11.80 -9.80 0.72
CA ILE A 380 10.91 -8.70 0.32
C ILE A 380 11.01 -8.47 -1.19
N ASN A 381 12.21 -8.59 -1.75
CA ASN A 381 12.46 -8.33 -3.16
C ASN A 381 11.65 -9.25 -4.08
N PHE A 382 11.45 -10.51 -3.68
CA PHE A 382 10.79 -11.49 -4.51
C PHE A 382 9.35 -11.08 -4.88
N PRO A 383 8.41 -10.86 -3.94
CA PRO A 383 7.11 -10.32 -4.29
C PRO A 383 7.16 -8.86 -4.75
N LEU A 384 8.16 -8.06 -4.36
CA LEU A 384 8.25 -6.65 -4.80
C LEU A 384 8.55 -6.52 -6.31
N TYR A 385 9.40 -7.39 -6.87
CA TYR A 385 9.87 -7.24 -8.26
C TYR A 385 9.33 -8.31 -9.21
N CYS A 386 8.87 -9.45 -8.69
CA CYS A 386 8.41 -10.58 -9.51
C CYS A 386 6.90 -10.76 -9.54
N SER A 387 6.15 -10.03 -8.71
CA SER A 387 4.69 -10.16 -8.68
C SER A 387 4.01 -9.27 -9.71
N ASP A 388 3.29 -9.91 -10.61
CA ASP A 388 2.32 -9.32 -11.55
C ASP A 388 1.05 -8.78 -10.89
N LEU A 389 0.92 -8.89 -9.56
CA LEU A 389 -0.20 -8.37 -8.78
C LEU A 389 0.10 -7.03 -8.07
N ASN A 390 1.29 -6.44 -8.23
CA ASN A 390 1.64 -5.15 -7.63
C ASN A 390 2.55 -4.29 -8.51
N GLN A 391 2.60 -2.98 -8.24
CA GLN A 391 3.31 -2.01 -9.08
C GLN A 391 4.76 -1.78 -8.62
N GLY A 392 5.38 -2.74 -7.93
CA GLY A 392 6.75 -2.62 -7.42
C GLY A 392 6.92 -1.41 -6.49
N CYS A 393 7.88 -0.53 -6.79
CA CYS A 393 8.09 0.72 -6.05
C CYS A 393 6.98 1.78 -6.26
N GLN A 394 5.94 1.46 -7.02
CA GLN A 394 4.78 2.34 -7.26
C GLN A 394 3.54 1.91 -6.45
N GLY A 395 3.69 1.06 -5.43
CA GLY A 395 2.57 0.69 -4.57
C GLY A 395 2.04 -0.72 -4.85
N GLY A 396 1.00 -1.06 -4.10
CA GLY A 396 0.44 -2.40 -3.99
C GLY A 396 -0.26 -2.62 -2.66
N TYR A 397 -0.81 -3.81 -2.47
CA TYR A 397 -1.66 -4.14 -1.31
C TYR A 397 -1.15 -5.38 -0.58
N PRO A 398 -1.17 -5.40 0.78
CA PRO A 398 -0.76 -6.58 1.53
C PRO A 398 -1.55 -7.86 1.23
N SER A 399 -2.84 -7.71 0.92
CA SER A 399 -3.70 -8.81 0.48
C SER A 399 -3.22 -9.43 -0.84
N LEU A 400 -2.74 -8.63 -1.79
CA LEU A 400 -2.22 -9.11 -3.06
C LEU A 400 -0.85 -9.76 -2.94
N VAL A 401 0.01 -9.28 -2.03
CA VAL A 401 1.26 -9.98 -1.70
C VAL A 401 0.95 -11.36 -1.13
N SER A 402 0.00 -11.43 -0.19
CA SER A 402 -0.43 -12.70 0.42
C SER A 402 -1.02 -13.67 -0.60
N MET A 403 -1.87 -13.17 -1.51
CA MET A 403 -2.45 -13.96 -2.59
C MET A 403 -1.42 -14.42 -3.62
N TRP A 404 -0.48 -13.56 -4.02
CA TRP A 404 0.59 -13.94 -4.92
C TRP A 404 1.49 -15.03 -4.29
N SER A 405 1.86 -14.85 -3.02
CA SER A 405 2.63 -15.83 -2.25
C SER A 405 1.87 -17.14 -2.00
N LYS A 406 0.54 -17.14 -2.09
CA LYS A 406 -0.26 -18.37 -2.14
C LYS A 406 -0.16 -19.09 -3.47
N HIS A 407 0.03 -18.39 -4.58
CA HIS A 407 0.15 -19.04 -5.88
C HIS A 407 1.60 -19.48 -6.19
N VAL A 408 2.58 -18.66 -5.81
CA VAL A 408 3.99 -18.84 -6.18
C VAL A 408 4.82 -19.46 -5.05
N GLY A 409 4.62 -19.00 -3.81
CA GLY A 409 5.43 -19.38 -2.64
C GLY A 409 6.34 -18.25 -2.15
N LEU A 410 7.10 -18.55 -1.11
CA LEU A 410 8.02 -17.66 -0.42
C LEU A 410 9.39 -18.32 -0.36
N ILE A 411 10.43 -17.50 -0.49
CA ILE A 411 11.83 -17.93 -0.43
C ILE A 411 12.58 -17.12 0.62
N PRO A 412 13.65 -17.69 1.22
CA PRO A 412 14.53 -16.93 2.11
C PRO A 412 15.13 -15.72 1.42
N LYS A 413 15.37 -14.65 2.17
CA LYS A 413 15.95 -13.40 1.64
C LYS A 413 17.27 -13.62 0.91
N GLU A 414 18.07 -14.60 1.36
CA GLU A 414 19.36 -14.95 0.79
C GLU A 414 19.27 -15.43 -0.67
N CYS A 415 18.13 -16.01 -1.08
CA CYS A 415 17.94 -16.50 -2.44
C CYS A 415 17.66 -15.37 -3.45
N ALA A 416 17.25 -14.19 -3.01
CA ALA A 416 16.90 -13.04 -3.86
C ALA A 416 17.67 -11.75 -3.50
N GLY A 417 18.80 -11.91 -2.83
CA GLY A 417 19.74 -10.83 -2.55
C GLY A 417 19.28 -9.82 -1.49
N PRO A 418 20.13 -8.82 -1.18
CA PRO A 418 19.81 -7.79 -0.21
C PRO A 418 18.64 -6.92 -0.70
N TYR A 419 17.88 -6.33 0.22
CA TYR A 419 16.74 -5.48 -0.11
C TYR A 419 17.15 -4.29 -1.01
N PHE A 420 16.48 -4.17 -2.16
CA PHE A 420 16.72 -3.09 -3.12
C PHE A 420 15.65 -1.99 -2.98
N THR A 421 16.04 -0.75 -3.27
CA THR A 421 15.16 0.44 -3.14
C THR A 421 14.94 1.16 -4.46
N SER A 422 15.42 0.61 -5.58
CA SER A 422 15.29 1.24 -6.90
C SER A 422 14.09 0.67 -7.66
N ASP A 423 13.37 1.55 -8.33
CA ASP A 423 12.31 1.25 -9.28
C ASP A 423 12.84 0.78 -10.66
N THR A 424 14.16 0.81 -10.87
CA THR A 424 14.82 0.32 -12.09
C THR A 424 15.19 -1.16 -12.03
N ILE A 425 15.02 -1.80 -10.86
CA ILE A 425 15.23 -3.22 -10.69
C ILE A 425 14.01 -3.97 -11.22
N THR A 426 14.27 -4.99 -12.03
CA THR A 426 13.26 -5.95 -12.51
C THR A 426 13.50 -7.30 -11.82
N CYS A 427 12.51 -8.20 -11.84
CA CYS A 427 12.70 -9.55 -11.29
C CYS A 427 13.94 -10.25 -11.87
N LYS A 428 14.16 -10.15 -13.18
CA LYS A 428 15.35 -10.72 -13.84
C LYS A 428 16.64 -10.09 -13.31
N ARG A 429 16.70 -8.75 -13.27
CA ARG A 429 17.88 -8.02 -12.82
C ARG A 429 18.20 -8.28 -11.34
N MET A 430 17.19 -8.45 -10.50
CA MET A 430 17.34 -8.83 -9.10
C MET A 430 18.17 -10.12 -8.93
N PHE A 431 17.88 -11.16 -9.73
CA PHE A 431 18.64 -12.42 -9.69
C PHE A 431 20.05 -12.29 -10.28
N GLU A 432 20.21 -11.46 -11.31
CA GLU A 432 21.53 -11.18 -11.92
C GLU A 432 22.44 -10.44 -10.93
N GLU A 433 21.94 -9.38 -10.28
CA GLU A 433 22.69 -8.62 -9.28
C GLU A 433 23.03 -9.48 -8.05
N ASN A 434 22.12 -10.32 -7.58
CA ASN A 434 22.41 -11.28 -6.49
C ASN A 434 23.53 -12.28 -6.86
N SER A 435 23.69 -12.60 -8.14
CA SER A 435 24.76 -13.49 -8.60
C SER A 435 26.13 -12.80 -8.56
N LEU A 436 26.19 -11.47 -8.68
CA LEU A 436 27.44 -10.69 -8.69
C LEU A 436 28.01 -10.41 -7.29
N LEU A 437 27.16 -10.35 -6.26
CA LEU A 437 27.57 -10.00 -4.89
C LEU A 437 28.54 -11.03 -4.26
N ASP A 438 28.50 -12.30 -4.69
CA ASP A 438 29.37 -13.37 -4.17
C ASP A 438 30.77 -13.42 -4.82
N VAL A 439 31.02 -12.64 -5.88
CA VAL A 439 32.30 -12.69 -6.63
C VAL A 439 33.35 -11.72 -6.03
N THR A 440 33.01 -11.00 -4.96
CA THR A 440 34.00 -10.18 -4.23
C THR A 440 34.82 -11.10 -3.30
N PRO A 441 36.16 -11.21 -3.47
CA PRO A 441 36.95 -12.16 -2.69
C PRO A 441 36.93 -11.83 -1.19
N LYS A 442 36.55 -12.80 -0.36
CA LYS A 442 36.84 -12.83 1.08
C LYS A 442 38.34 -13.01 1.29
N ASN A 443 39.09 -11.91 1.26
CA ASN A 443 40.45 -11.86 1.79
C ASN A 443 40.74 -10.46 2.33
N THR A 444 40.27 -10.20 3.56
CA THR A 444 41.03 -9.54 4.62
C THR A 444 40.30 -9.76 5.94
N ALA A 445 40.97 -10.41 6.88
CA ALA A 445 40.52 -10.51 8.26
C ALA A 445 40.84 -9.19 9.00
N SER A 446 39.84 -8.58 9.64
CA SER A 446 39.85 -8.15 11.05
C SER A 446 38.84 -7.02 11.35
N SER A 447 38.30 -7.10 12.56
CA SER A 447 37.52 -6.12 13.33
C SER A 447 36.02 -5.97 13.04
N SER A 448 35.27 -6.28 14.08
CA SER A 448 33.89 -5.93 14.35
C SER A 448 33.73 -4.41 14.50
N THR A 449 33.05 -3.77 13.57
CA THR A 449 32.30 -2.52 13.79
C THR A 449 31.20 -2.42 12.73
N ALA A 450 30.03 -1.94 13.14
CA ALA A 450 28.88 -1.68 12.27
C ALA A 450 29.30 -0.97 10.97
N LEU A 451 28.87 -1.50 9.82
CA LEU A 451 29.05 -0.86 8.53
C LEU A 451 28.20 0.41 8.47
N ASP A 452 28.85 1.53 8.80
CA ASP A 452 28.34 2.88 8.66
C ASP A 452 27.99 3.18 7.18
N THR A 453 26.76 3.63 6.96
CA THR A 453 26.12 3.93 5.67
C THR A 453 26.80 5.04 4.84
N ASN A 454 27.90 5.63 5.33
CA ASN A 454 28.58 6.74 4.66
C ASN A 454 29.63 6.35 3.60
N THR A 455 30.08 5.09 3.55
CA THR A 455 31.14 4.70 2.59
C THR A 455 30.62 4.49 1.16
N LEU A 456 29.33 4.22 0.96
CA LEU A 456 28.72 4.13 -0.37
C LEU A 456 28.43 5.51 -0.98
N ARG A 457 28.36 6.59 -0.18
CA ARG A 457 28.08 7.96 -0.67
C ARG A 457 29.31 8.63 -1.29
N LYS A 458 30.53 8.25 -0.89
CA LYS A 458 31.78 8.81 -1.44
C LYS A 458 32.32 8.10 -2.69
N ALA A 459 31.81 6.91 -3.02
CA ALA A 459 32.13 6.24 -4.29
C ALA A 459 31.40 6.84 -5.51
N SER A 460 30.41 7.72 -5.28
CA SER A 460 29.62 8.35 -6.35
C SER A 460 30.17 9.69 -6.87
N HIS A 461 31.28 10.23 -6.34
CA HIS A 461 31.76 11.59 -6.67
C HIS A 461 33.25 11.72 -7.04
N ARG A 462 33.95 10.63 -7.40
CA ARG A 462 35.20 10.75 -8.15
C ARG A 462 34.94 10.42 -9.62
N ARG A 463 35.18 11.39 -10.51
CA ARG A 463 35.31 11.15 -11.95
C ARG A 463 36.41 10.12 -12.16
N ALA A 464 36.05 8.86 -12.36
CA ALA A 464 36.95 7.88 -12.95
C ALA A 464 37.01 8.13 -14.47
N PRO A 465 38.20 8.06 -15.10
CA PRO A 465 38.37 8.38 -16.51
C PRO A 465 37.63 7.38 -17.40
N SER A 466 37.23 7.85 -18.58
CA SER A 466 36.48 7.10 -19.59
C SER A 466 37.08 5.72 -19.86
N VAL A 467 36.31 4.67 -19.57
CA VAL A 467 36.54 3.31 -20.09
C VAL A 467 36.08 3.27 -21.56
N LEU A 468 36.67 4.15 -22.37
CA LEU A 468 36.49 4.22 -23.82
C LEU A 468 37.86 4.34 -24.51
N GLN A 469 38.88 3.64 -24.01
CA GLN A 469 40.18 3.60 -24.67
C GLN A 469 41.05 2.43 -24.20
N LEU A 470 40.54 1.19 -24.27
CA LEU A 470 41.35 -0.03 -24.11
C LEU A 470 40.71 -1.26 -24.82
N MET A 471 40.13 -1.02 -26.00
CA MET A 471 39.68 -2.07 -26.92
C MET A 471 40.09 -1.70 -28.35
N SER A 472 41.40 -1.55 -28.59
CA SER A 472 41.98 -1.64 -29.93
C SER A 472 42.96 -2.80 -29.93
N THR A 473 42.83 -3.67 -30.93
CA THR A 473 43.59 -4.92 -31.17
C THR A 473 43.01 -6.21 -30.56
N LYS A 474 41.87 -6.65 -31.11
CA LYS A 474 41.68 -8.02 -31.68
C LYS A 474 40.31 -8.08 -32.36
N LYS A 475 40.22 -7.46 -33.54
CA LYS A 475 39.22 -7.87 -34.55
C LYS A 475 39.68 -9.23 -35.06
N ASN A 476 38.98 -10.30 -34.68
CA ASN A 476 38.77 -11.43 -35.57
C ASN A 476 37.59 -12.30 -35.12
N SER A 477 36.61 -12.37 -36.02
CA SER A 477 35.66 -13.47 -36.24
C SER A 477 34.43 -13.63 -35.33
N LYS A 478 33.29 -13.61 -36.05
CA LYS A 478 31.96 -14.15 -35.76
C LYS A 478 31.01 -13.34 -34.88
N ALA A 479 30.11 -12.65 -35.57
CA ALA A 479 28.76 -12.35 -35.10
C ALA A 479 28.15 -13.61 -34.47
N GLY A 480 27.99 -13.57 -33.15
CA GLY A 480 27.47 -14.67 -32.33
C GLY A 480 26.07 -14.33 -31.82
N SER A 481 25.11 -15.13 -32.27
CA SER A 481 23.82 -15.41 -31.65
C SER A 481 23.80 -15.20 -30.13
N THR A 482 22.80 -14.47 -29.63
CA THR A 482 22.36 -14.51 -28.22
C THR A 482 21.94 -15.94 -27.89
N ARG A 483 22.88 -16.76 -27.41
CA ARG A 483 22.63 -18.16 -27.06
C ARG A 483 21.67 -18.22 -25.86
N ARG A 484 20.41 -18.63 -26.10
CA ARG A 484 19.47 -19.02 -25.04
C ARG A 484 20.17 -20.06 -24.15
N ARG A 485 20.22 -19.81 -22.83
CA ARG A 485 20.65 -20.84 -21.87
C ARG A 485 19.73 -22.04 -22.00
N SER A 486 20.29 -23.24 -22.04
CA SER A 486 19.51 -24.47 -22.06
C SER A 486 18.70 -24.63 -20.76
N ASP A 487 17.58 -25.37 -20.80
CA ASP A 487 16.79 -25.64 -19.59
C ASP A 487 17.60 -26.35 -18.49
N SER A 488 18.63 -27.11 -18.90
CA SER A 488 19.62 -27.71 -18.00
C SER A 488 20.45 -26.65 -17.26
N GLU A 489 20.93 -25.61 -17.96
CA GLU A 489 21.71 -24.51 -17.37
C GLU A 489 20.85 -23.62 -16.45
N ARG A 490 19.56 -23.43 -16.77
CA ARG A 490 18.61 -22.70 -15.92
C ARG A 490 18.30 -23.47 -14.62
N LYS A 491 18.05 -24.78 -14.73
CA LYS A 491 17.81 -25.66 -13.57
C LYS A 491 19.02 -25.77 -12.62
N ASN A 492 20.23 -25.48 -13.12
CA ASN A 492 21.48 -25.44 -12.35
C ASN A 492 21.91 -24.04 -11.90
N SER A 493 21.07 -23.00 -12.04
CA SER A 493 21.40 -21.65 -11.59
C SER A 493 21.63 -21.55 -10.07
N LYS A 494 22.39 -20.54 -9.63
CA LYS A 494 22.60 -20.22 -8.20
C LYS A 494 21.27 -20.06 -7.45
N PHE A 495 20.29 -19.41 -8.08
CA PHE A 495 18.95 -19.26 -7.53
C PHE A 495 18.30 -20.63 -7.32
N SER A 496 18.30 -21.49 -8.35
CA SER A 496 17.72 -22.84 -8.27
C SER A 496 18.34 -23.69 -7.16
N GLN A 497 19.66 -23.61 -6.99
CA GLN A 497 20.38 -24.31 -5.91
C GLN A 497 20.00 -23.75 -4.53
N CYS A 498 19.89 -22.43 -4.40
CA CYS A 498 19.49 -21.78 -3.15
C CYS A 498 18.09 -22.23 -2.71
N VAL A 499 17.11 -22.18 -3.62
CA VAL A 499 15.72 -22.53 -3.29
C VAL A 499 15.59 -24.02 -2.95
N LYS A 500 16.29 -24.92 -3.67
CA LYS A 500 16.30 -26.36 -3.36
C LYS A 500 16.92 -26.65 -1.98
N LYS A 501 18.05 -26.02 -1.66
CA LYS A 501 18.67 -26.14 -0.34
C LYS A 501 17.77 -25.57 0.78
N ALA A 502 17.09 -24.46 0.50
CA ALA A 502 16.13 -23.88 1.42
C ALA A 502 14.94 -24.81 1.68
N GLU A 503 14.48 -25.55 0.66
CA GLU A 503 13.43 -26.57 0.83
C GLU A 503 13.90 -27.70 1.77
N GLU A 504 15.12 -28.22 1.58
CA GLU A 504 15.70 -29.25 2.46
C GLU A 504 15.81 -28.81 3.92
N SER A 505 15.91 -27.50 4.15
CA SER A 505 16.02 -26.89 5.48
C SER A 505 14.69 -26.37 6.04
N HIS A 506 13.55 -26.67 5.39
CA HIS A 506 12.22 -26.16 5.77
C HIS A 506 12.15 -24.62 5.80
N GLN A 507 12.85 -23.94 4.88
CA GLN A 507 12.90 -22.47 4.77
C GLN A 507 12.14 -21.94 3.54
N VAL A 508 11.54 -22.82 2.74
CA VAL A 508 10.57 -22.45 1.71
C VAL A 508 9.18 -22.61 2.31
N ALA A 509 8.35 -21.59 2.16
CA ALA A 509 6.99 -21.57 2.70
C ALA A 509 5.99 -21.15 1.62
N LYS A 510 4.70 -21.33 1.90
CA LYS A 510 3.62 -20.90 1.02
C LYS A 510 2.44 -20.41 1.85
N VAL A 511 1.76 -19.38 1.37
CA VAL A 511 0.49 -18.97 1.98
C VAL A 511 -0.59 -19.97 1.55
N HIS A 512 -1.31 -20.59 2.49
CA HIS A 512 -2.45 -21.46 2.14
C HIS A 512 -3.78 -20.71 2.25
N HIS A 513 -3.86 -19.74 3.17
CA HIS A 513 -5.04 -18.91 3.39
C HIS A 513 -4.65 -17.46 3.72
N TRP A 514 -5.46 -16.52 3.27
CA TRP A 514 -5.36 -15.11 3.62
C TRP A 514 -6.77 -14.51 3.70
N ASN A 515 -6.94 -13.48 4.54
CA ASN A 515 -8.19 -12.76 4.69
C ASN A 515 -7.96 -11.33 5.19
N TYR A 516 -8.97 -10.48 4.99
CA TYR A 516 -9.13 -9.33 5.87
C TYR A 516 -9.67 -9.80 7.22
N ILE A 517 -9.20 -9.22 8.32
CA ILE A 517 -9.83 -9.42 9.62
C ILE A 517 -11.30 -8.99 9.52
N GLY A 518 -12.21 -9.81 10.06
CA GLY A 518 -13.65 -9.68 9.85
C GLY A 518 -14.17 -10.28 8.53
N GLY A 519 -13.29 -10.85 7.70
CA GLY A 519 -13.64 -11.67 6.53
C GLY A 519 -13.73 -10.92 5.19
N TYR A 520 -13.92 -9.60 5.20
CA TYR A 520 -13.89 -8.76 4.00
C TYR A 520 -13.45 -7.32 4.30
N TYR A 521 -13.03 -6.62 3.25
CA TYR A 521 -12.64 -5.22 3.31
C TYR A 521 -13.74 -4.34 3.91
N GLY A 522 -13.41 -3.63 4.99
CA GLY A 522 -14.32 -2.76 5.73
C GLY A 522 -15.09 -3.41 6.88
N ASN A 523 -14.85 -4.70 7.20
CA ASN A 523 -15.44 -5.38 8.38
C ASN A 523 -14.45 -5.60 9.52
N CYS A 524 -13.29 -4.97 9.44
CA CYS A 524 -12.24 -5.12 10.43
C CYS A 524 -12.71 -4.58 11.80
N ASN A 525 -12.27 -5.22 12.87
CA ASN A 525 -12.66 -4.87 14.24
C ASN A 525 -11.55 -5.19 15.23
N VAL A 526 -11.52 -4.43 16.34
CA VAL A 526 -10.47 -4.50 17.36
C VAL A 526 -10.31 -5.91 17.94
N VAL A 527 -11.42 -6.56 18.29
CA VAL A 527 -11.42 -7.87 18.93
C VAL A 527 -10.76 -8.91 18.01
N GLY A 528 -11.20 -8.99 16.76
CA GLY A 528 -10.63 -9.89 15.76
C GLY A 528 -9.15 -9.60 15.47
N MET A 529 -8.75 -8.33 15.48
CA MET A 529 -7.33 -7.96 15.35
C MET A 529 -6.51 -8.45 16.53
N MET A 530 -6.96 -8.21 17.78
CA MET A 530 -6.25 -8.66 18.98
C MET A 530 -6.15 -10.19 19.02
N GLN A 531 -7.25 -10.89 18.74
CA GLN A 531 -7.28 -12.35 18.72
C GLN A 531 -6.31 -12.95 17.71
N ASP A 532 -6.35 -12.47 16.45
CA ASP A 532 -5.50 -13.02 15.40
C ASP A 532 -4.03 -12.68 15.67
N LEU A 533 -3.77 -11.44 16.09
CA LEU A 533 -2.43 -11.00 16.48
C LEU A 533 -1.85 -11.85 17.59
N TYR A 534 -2.62 -12.11 18.66
CA TYR A 534 -2.18 -12.93 19.79
C TYR A 534 -1.89 -14.37 19.38
N LYS A 535 -2.80 -14.97 18.59
CA LYS A 535 -2.78 -16.40 18.32
C LYS A 535 -1.80 -16.78 17.20
N PHE A 536 -1.66 -15.93 16.19
CA PHE A 536 -0.98 -16.31 14.95
C PHE A 536 0.20 -15.43 14.59
N GLY A 537 0.36 -14.26 15.21
CA GLY A 537 1.47 -13.35 14.93
C GLY A 537 1.04 -12.02 14.30
N PRO A 538 2.02 -11.15 13.98
CA PRO A 538 1.80 -9.80 13.43
C PRO A 538 0.80 -9.72 12.28
N LEU A 539 0.17 -8.55 12.10
CA LEU A 539 -0.80 -8.27 11.02
C LEU A 539 -0.28 -7.15 10.12
N ALA A 540 -0.55 -7.21 8.82
CA ALA A 540 -0.35 -6.05 7.95
C ALA A 540 -1.56 -5.13 8.04
N VAL A 541 -1.37 -3.85 8.37
CA VAL A 541 -2.43 -2.83 8.46
C VAL A 541 -2.10 -1.65 7.56
N ALA A 542 -3.07 -0.78 7.32
CA ALA A 542 -2.87 0.43 6.52
C ALA A 542 -3.34 1.66 7.29
N LEU A 543 -2.66 2.78 7.05
CA LEU A 543 -2.88 4.06 7.68
C LEU A 543 -3.10 5.15 6.60
N GLU A 544 -3.91 6.15 6.95
CA GLU A 544 -3.89 7.51 6.39
C GLU A 544 -3.55 8.48 7.52
N PRO A 545 -2.26 8.59 7.87
CA PRO A 545 -1.88 9.52 8.91
C PRO A 545 -1.94 10.95 8.39
N GLY A 546 -2.18 11.90 9.30
CA GLY A 546 -1.96 13.31 9.02
C GLY A 546 -0.48 13.61 8.72
N MET A 547 -0.22 14.79 8.16
CA MET A 547 1.15 15.24 7.89
C MET A 547 2.00 15.42 9.16
N ASP A 548 1.36 15.48 10.32
CA ASP A 548 1.98 15.52 11.64
C ASP A 548 2.71 14.20 12.01
N PHE A 549 2.34 13.07 11.40
CA PHE A 549 2.93 11.75 11.65
C PHE A 549 4.43 11.67 11.36
N MET A 550 4.94 12.40 10.36
CA MET A 550 6.38 12.40 10.09
C MET A 550 7.21 12.98 11.23
N TYR A 551 6.59 13.77 12.12
CA TYR A 551 7.24 14.36 13.28
C TYR A 551 7.12 13.49 14.54
N TYR A 552 6.39 12.37 14.51
CA TYR A 552 6.21 11.50 15.67
C TYR A 552 7.57 11.08 16.28
N ARG A 553 7.68 11.21 17.61
CA ARG A 553 8.83 10.74 18.39
C ARG A 553 8.46 9.65 19.39
N SER A 554 7.39 9.85 20.16
CA SER A 554 6.99 8.93 21.23
C SER A 554 5.58 9.19 21.73
N GLY A 555 5.00 8.23 22.45
CA GLY A 555 3.67 8.32 23.07
C GLY A 555 2.55 7.77 22.20
N VAL A 556 1.29 7.94 22.60
CA VAL A 556 0.13 7.42 21.86
C VAL A 556 -0.30 8.44 20.81
N TYR A 557 0.07 8.18 19.56
CA TYR A 557 -0.26 9.03 18.43
C TYR A 557 -1.77 9.08 18.18
N LYS A 558 -2.25 10.30 17.97
CA LYS A 558 -3.58 10.63 17.46
C LYS A 558 -3.48 11.81 16.50
N SER A 559 -4.03 11.66 15.31
CA SER A 559 -4.17 12.73 14.34
C SER A 559 -5.50 13.47 14.51
N GLN A 560 -5.73 14.51 13.69
CA GLN A 560 -7.04 15.17 13.62
C GLN A 560 -8.12 14.17 13.17
N PRO A 561 -9.36 14.28 13.67
CA PRO A 561 -10.38 13.24 13.51
C PRO A 561 -10.74 12.97 12.03
N ILE A 562 -10.61 11.72 11.61
CA ILE A 562 -11.10 11.22 10.31
C ILE A 562 -12.61 10.99 10.40
N LYS A 563 -13.37 11.40 9.38
CA LYS A 563 -14.80 11.08 9.24
C LYS A 563 -14.95 9.59 8.92
N THR A 564 -15.51 8.80 9.84
CA THR A 564 -15.57 7.33 9.76
C THR A 564 -16.83 6.73 9.11
N ASP A 565 -17.77 7.56 8.61
CA ASP A 565 -19.05 7.08 8.06
C ASP A 565 -19.01 6.83 6.53
N GLN A 566 -18.01 6.10 6.00
CA GLN A 566 -17.87 5.85 4.56
C GLN A 566 -17.62 4.37 4.22
N PRO A 567 -18.13 3.87 3.08
CA PRO A 567 -17.92 2.48 2.62
C PRO A 567 -16.46 2.21 2.16
N TRP A 568 -15.60 3.21 2.29
CA TRP A 568 -14.19 3.22 1.92
C TRP A 568 -13.48 4.25 2.79
N VAL A 569 -12.31 3.89 3.33
CA VAL A 569 -11.43 4.81 4.07
C VAL A 569 -10.17 4.95 3.26
N LYS A 570 -9.79 6.19 2.96
CA LYS A 570 -8.53 6.44 2.25
C LYS A 570 -7.39 5.96 3.13
N VAL A 571 -6.39 5.29 2.54
CA VAL A 571 -5.12 4.92 3.16
C VAL A 571 -4.00 5.13 2.15
N ASP A 572 -2.79 5.40 2.64
CA ASP A 572 -1.61 5.61 1.79
C ASP A 572 -0.32 5.01 2.35
N HIS A 573 -0.37 4.33 3.51
CA HIS A 573 0.80 3.69 4.09
C HIS A 573 0.47 2.35 4.74
N ALA A 574 1.04 1.26 4.24
CA ALA A 574 0.98 -0.05 4.90
C ALA A 574 2.11 -0.22 5.92
N VAL A 575 1.79 -0.77 7.09
CA VAL A 575 2.71 -0.96 8.23
C VAL A 575 2.41 -2.29 8.94
N LEU A 576 3.30 -2.72 9.83
CA LEU A 576 3.17 -3.99 10.54
C LEU A 576 2.66 -3.78 11.97
N LEU A 577 1.49 -4.29 12.28
CA LEU A 577 0.95 -4.33 13.64
C LEU A 577 1.57 -5.50 14.41
N ILE A 578 2.27 -5.22 15.50
CA ILE A 578 3.10 -6.20 16.23
C ILE A 578 2.66 -6.44 17.67
N GLY A 579 1.82 -5.57 18.23
CA GLY A 579 1.42 -5.64 19.63
C GLY A 579 0.31 -4.67 20.00
N TRP A 580 -0.12 -4.72 21.25
CA TRP A 580 -0.99 -3.73 21.86
C TRP A 580 -0.59 -3.53 23.32
N GLY A 581 -1.08 -2.43 23.89
CA GLY A 581 -0.96 -2.18 25.31
C GLY A 581 -1.90 -1.09 25.78
N GLU A 582 -1.67 -0.65 27.00
CA GLU A 582 -2.40 0.42 27.63
C GLU A 582 -1.45 1.28 28.44
N GLU A 583 -1.41 2.59 28.15
CA GLU A 583 -0.71 3.51 29.04
C GLU A 583 -1.60 3.81 30.26
N PRO A 584 -1.03 3.83 31.47
CA PRO A 584 -1.73 4.33 32.65
C PRO A 584 -2.28 5.73 32.38
N ALA A 585 -3.42 6.03 32.98
CA ALA A 585 -4.04 7.34 32.89
C ALA A 585 -3.00 8.45 33.19
N SER A 586 -2.74 9.34 32.23
CA SER A 586 -1.75 10.40 32.39
C SER A 586 -2.16 11.32 33.53
N LYS A 587 -1.17 11.76 34.34
CA LYS A 587 -1.42 12.78 35.36
C LYS A 587 -2.02 14.00 34.67
N GLU A 588 -3.17 14.46 35.17
CA GLU A 588 -3.89 15.67 34.79
C GLU A 588 -2.95 16.75 34.26
N THR A 589 -2.93 16.96 32.94
CA THR A 589 -2.35 18.18 32.39
C THR A 589 -3.36 19.29 32.65
N ALA A 590 -2.90 20.49 33.04
CA ALA A 590 -3.76 21.62 33.40
C ALA A 590 -4.76 22.07 32.29
N LEU A 591 -4.69 21.48 31.09
CA LEU A 591 -5.62 21.68 29.98
C LEU A 591 -6.73 20.59 29.86
N ALA A 592 -6.61 19.44 30.53
CA ALA A 592 -7.52 18.32 30.35
C ALA A 592 -8.75 18.45 31.26
N LYS A 593 -9.85 19.00 30.73
CA LYS A 593 -11.17 19.05 31.41
C LYS A 593 -11.88 17.69 31.52
N LYS A 594 -11.17 16.56 31.40
CA LYS A 594 -11.75 15.21 31.40
C LYS A 594 -10.97 14.30 32.35
N PRO A 595 -11.65 13.38 33.06
CA PRO A 595 -10.99 12.45 33.98
C PRO A 595 -9.96 11.61 33.22
N ALA A 596 -8.81 11.39 33.87
CA ALA A 596 -7.72 10.60 33.34
C ALA A 596 -8.21 9.16 33.12
N ARG A 597 -8.16 8.69 31.87
CA ARG A 597 -8.51 7.31 31.48
C ARG A 597 -7.26 6.63 30.94
N PRO A 598 -7.14 5.31 31.11
CA PRO A 598 -6.11 4.56 30.42
C PRO A 598 -6.18 4.79 28.91
N GLN A 599 -5.02 4.81 28.26
CA GLN A 599 -4.91 5.08 26.83
C GLN A 599 -4.51 3.78 26.12
N PRO A 600 -5.48 3.02 25.61
CA PRO A 600 -5.18 1.81 24.84
C PRO A 600 -4.49 2.18 23.53
N PHE A 601 -3.47 1.42 23.17
CA PHE A 601 -2.71 1.63 21.94
C PHE A 601 -2.42 0.31 21.22
N TRP A 602 -2.19 0.43 19.92
CA TRP A 602 -1.52 -0.55 19.08
C TRP A 602 -0.04 -0.20 18.96
N THR A 603 0.84 -1.21 19.01
CA THR A 603 2.26 -1.07 18.68
C THR A 603 2.47 -1.49 17.23
N ILE A 604 3.02 -0.58 16.43
CA ILE A 604 3.25 -0.76 15.00
C ILE A 604 4.74 -0.61 14.71
N GLN A 605 5.29 -1.58 13.96
CA GLN A 605 6.60 -1.49 13.36
C GLN A 605 6.49 -0.78 11.99
N ASN A 606 7.16 0.36 11.87
CA ASN A 606 7.23 1.13 10.63
C ASN A 606 8.41 0.66 9.75
N SER A 607 8.48 1.15 8.52
CA SER A 607 9.52 0.85 7.53
C SER A 607 10.36 2.07 7.17
N TRP A 608 10.55 3.00 8.11
CA TRP A 608 11.28 4.27 7.90
C TRP A 608 12.66 4.32 8.56
N GLY A 609 13.17 3.16 8.98
CA GLY A 609 14.42 3.04 9.73
C GLY A 609 14.25 3.23 11.23
N SER A 610 15.19 2.70 12.01
CA SER A 610 15.15 2.70 13.48
C SER A 610 15.36 4.07 14.12
N SER A 611 15.82 5.07 13.36
CA SER A 611 16.04 6.43 13.87
C SER A 611 14.75 7.23 14.03
N TRP A 612 13.65 6.79 13.42
CA TRP A 612 12.34 7.43 13.49
C TRP A 612 11.49 6.85 14.62
N GLY A 613 10.70 7.68 15.29
CA GLY A 613 9.77 7.25 16.33
C GLY A 613 10.46 6.56 17.52
N GLU A 614 9.81 5.52 18.03
CA GLU A 614 10.27 4.73 19.17
C GLU A 614 11.13 3.58 18.67
N ASN A 615 12.37 3.89 18.30
CA ASN A 615 13.30 2.96 17.67
C ASN A 615 12.74 2.31 16.41
N GLY A 616 12.03 3.06 15.57
CA GLY A 616 11.37 2.61 14.34
C GLY A 616 9.92 2.15 14.53
N ASN A 617 9.44 2.10 15.77
CA ASN A 617 8.05 1.78 16.10
C ASN A 617 7.23 3.04 16.39
N ILE A 618 5.91 2.86 16.42
CA ILE A 618 4.92 3.85 16.86
C ILE A 618 3.84 3.19 17.69
N ARG A 619 3.35 3.92 18.70
CA ARG A 619 2.12 3.59 19.40
C ARG A 619 1.00 4.47 18.88
N ILE A 620 -0.09 3.87 18.41
CA ILE A 620 -1.26 4.58 17.86
C ILE A 620 -2.50 4.22 18.65
N ALA A 621 -3.42 5.16 18.83
CA ALA A 621 -4.63 4.90 19.61
C ALA A 621 -5.45 3.71 19.08
N ARG A 622 -5.90 2.85 20.00
CA ARG A 622 -6.71 1.65 19.72
C ARG A 622 -8.16 1.88 20.15
N GLY A 623 -9.10 1.37 19.36
CA GLY A 623 -10.55 1.46 19.58
C GLY A 623 -11.22 2.66 18.95
N GLU A 624 -10.47 3.51 18.26
CA GLU A 624 -10.96 4.76 17.66
C GLU A 624 -10.78 4.79 16.13
N ASN A 625 -10.31 3.68 15.53
CA ASN A 625 -9.90 3.60 14.13
C ASN A 625 -8.97 4.77 13.72
N GLU A 626 -8.05 5.13 14.61
CA GLU A 626 -7.13 6.24 14.44
C GLU A 626 -6.32 6.06 13.14
N SER A 627 -6.30 7.10 12.31
CA SER A 627 -5.67 7.06 10.98
C SER A 627 -6.13 5.88 10.09
N GLY A 628 -7.32 5.29 10.32
CA GLY A 628 -7.83 4.15 9.54
C GLY A 628 -7.22 2.78 9.90
N VAL A 629 -6.43 2.70 10.97
CA VAL A 629 -5.66 1.49 11.36
C VAL A 629 -6.50 0.23 11.57
N GLU A 630 -7.77 0.39 11.94
CA GLU A 630 -8.70 -0.69 12.25
C GLU A 630 -9.66 -1.01 11.10
N PHE A 631 -9.39 -0.52 9.88
CA PHE A 631 -10.31 -0.65 8.74
C PHE A 631 -10.02 -1.84 7.83
N GLN A 632 -8.74 -2.19 7.61
CA GLN A 632 -8.34 -3.16 6.60
C GLN A 632 -7.15 -4.05 6.99
N ALA A 633 -7.09 -4.51 8.24
CA ALA A 633 -6.06 -5.45 8.67
C ALA A 633 -6.10 -6.74 7.83
N VAL A 634 -4.94 -7.17 7.34
CA VAL A 634 -4.74 -8.38 6.55
C VAL A 634 -3.98 -9.41 7.39
N ALA A 635 -4.49 -10.63 7.39
CA ALA A 635 -3.83 -11.82 7.92
C ALA A 635 -3.55 -12.82 6.80
N ALA A 636 -2.45 -13.55 6.95
CA ALA A 636 -2.09 -14.65 6.08
C ALA A 636 -1.50 -15.79 6.92
N TYR A 637 -1.73 -17.02 6.48
CA TYR A 637 -1.37 -18.24 7.20
C TYR A 637 -0.56 -19.14 6.28
N LEU A 638 0.46 -19.76 6.87
CA LEU A 638 1.52 -20.41 6.14
C LEU A 638 1.46 -21.93 6.27
N GLU A 639 1.94 -22.60 5.23
CA GLU A 639 2.28 -24.01 5.21
C GLU A 639 3.70 -24.17 4.67
N GLU A 640 4.29 -25.34 4.85
CA GLU A 640 5.57 -25.66 4.21
C GLU A 640 5.44 -25.58 2.69
N GLY A 641 6.39 -24.90 2.06
CA GLY A 641 6.42 -24.72 0.63
C GLY A 641 7.28 -25.78 -0.07
N LYS A 642 7.29 -25.71 -1.40
CA LYS A 642 8.11 -26.55 -2.28
C LYS A 642 8.91 -25.65 -3.21
N ALA A 643 10.13 -26.06 -3.59
CA ALA A 643 10.93 -25.29 -4.53
C ALA A 643 10.29 -25.26 -5.92
N GLN A 644 9.71 -26.39 -6.35
CA GLN A 644 9.28 -26.56 -7.74
C GLN A 644 8.30 -25.48 -8.24
N PRO A 645 7.20 -25.13 -7.53
CA PRO A 645 6.30 -24.06 -7.96
C PRO A 645 6.98 -22.68 -8.11
N VAL A 646 7.94 -22.38 -7.23
CA VAL A 646 8.73 -21.14 -7.30
C VAL A 646 9.60 -21.14 -8.55
N LEU A 647 10.29 -22.25 -8.81
CA LEU A 647 11.18 -22.40 -9.96
C LEU A 647 10.38 -22.36 -11.27
N ASP A 648 9.24 -23.05 -11.34
CA ASP A 648 8.36 -23.05 -12.51
C ASP A 648 7.87 -21.64 -12.82
N TYR A 649 7.40 -20.90 -11.82
CA TYR A 649 6.97 -19.52 -12.04
C TYR A 649 8.11 -18.62 -12.54
N VAL A 650 9.27 -18.66 -11.88
CA VAL A 650 10.40 -17.79 -12.25
C VAL A 650 10.93 -18.12 -13.65
N PHE A 651 11.16 -19.40 -13.96
CA PHE A 651 11.75 -19.77 -15.24
C PHE A 651 10.74 -19.74 -16.38
N ASP A 652 9.52 -20.20 -16.15
CA ASP A 652 8.54 -20.38 -17.22
C ASP A 652 7.69 -19.14 -17.45
N SER A 653 7.43 -18.34 -16.41
CA SER A 653 6.50 -17.21 -16.48
C SER A 653 7.17 -15.84 -16.41
N ILE A 654 8.39 -15.74 -15.87
CA ILE A 654 9.10 -14.45 -15.79
C ILE A 654 10.29 -14.39 -16.75
N LEU A 655 11.16 -15.41 -16.73
CA LEU A 655 12.40 -15.39 -17.52
C LEU A 655 12.20 -15.89 -18.96
N ASN A 656 11.07 -16.54 -19.24
CA ASN A 656 10.68 -17.00 -20.57
C ASN A 656 9.65 -16.09 -21.27
N ASP A 657 9.06 -15.13 -20.54
CA ASP A 657 8.09 -14.18 -21.10
C ASP A 657 8.85 -13.13 -21.95
N GLU A 658 9.32 -13.55 -23.12
CA GLU A 658 9.53 -12.68 -24.27
C GLU A 658 8.18 -12.49 -24.97
N LEU A 659 7.33 -11.60 -24.44
CA LEU A 659 6.16 -11.08 -25.15
C LEU A 659 6.33 -9.60 -25.52
#